data_AF-A0AAN6I562-F1
#
_entry.id   AF-A0AAN6I562-F1
#
_cell.length_a   1.000
_cell.length_b   1.000
_cell.length_c   1.000
_cell.angle_alpha   90.00
_cell.angle_beta   90.00
_cell.angle_gamma   90.00
#
_symmetry.space_group_name_H-M   'P 1'
#
loop_
_entity.id
_entity.type
_entity.pdbx_description
1 polymer ?
#
loop_
_entity_poly.entity_id
_entity_poly.type
_entity_poly.pdbx_seq_one_letter_code
_entity_poly.pdbx_strand_id
1 'polypeptide(L)'
;MIRTVGSLRNQLARYALKRGVQRPAIVSSVKVSSKTPFTIRCYSTRSTVIQLLNNIGSKREVEQYLKYFTSVSQQQFAVIKVGGAIITQQLPELASCLAFLYHVGLYPIVLHGTGPQINEILESEGIEPDYIDGIRITDERTMAVVRKCFLEQNLKLVTALEKMGVHARPITAGVFQADYLDKEKYQLVGNITGVNKAPIEASIQAGALPILTSLAETPSGQILNVNADVAAGEVARVFEPLKIVYLNEKGGIINGNTGEKVSVINLDEEYEDLLKQSWVKYGTKLKIKEIRDLLMHLPRSSSVAIIDVNDLQKELFTDSGAGTLIRRGYKLFTRSSLDDFQQPDLLRAALNRDPEISSGSTSVASYLKSLESSQFKAYGDEPLDVLAIVKEDSTGVPKLDKFLASKAGWLNNVTDNIFTAVKKDYPALQWTVQEDDPNTAWFFAKADGSFSKNGQILFWYGVDSIEKVSTLVENFANQVSAKQSGVFKTGSQTRSFSSQRRIPKGQFSRQFKRGLATSSNPNPPLKKGTNTSKARVALIGARGFTGQNLISMIDKHPYLELSHVSSRELQGQKLKGYNKKEIVYENLQIEDIKKMEANNEVDVWVMALPNGVCKPFVDAIDSTSSGKSIIIDLSADFRFDTTGEWVYGLPELNDRQKISSARKISNPGCYATAAQVAISPLVEYCSGIPSVFGVSGYSGAGTKPSPKNDINVLRDNLIPYSLTDHIHEREISSQLGLPVAFMPHVAQWFQGISETISIPLKKPLTSRDVRNIYQDRYQGEQLITISGEAPYVKDISGKHGVVIGAFAVNAKQDRVVVVATIDNLLKGASTQCLQNINLAMKYDEYAGIPDDLVIRG
;
A
#
# COMPACT_ATOMS: atom_id res chain seq x y z
N MET A 1 45.76 -47.14 20.94
CA MET A 1 46.16 -46.07 21.89
C MET A 1 45.95 -44.75 21.14
N ILE A 2 45.09 -43.83 21.61
CA ILE A 2 45.39 -42.73 22.57
C ILE A 2 46.47 -41.77 22.02
N ARG A 3 46.36 -40.42 22.04
CA ARG A 3 45.24 -39.43 22.04
C ARG A 3 45.87 -38.01 22.03
N THR A 4 45.17 -37.00 21.50
CA THR A 4 45.21 -35.56 21.91
C THR A 4 46.40 -34.62 21.53
N VAL A 5 46.06 -33.32 21.53
CA VAL A 5 46.86 -32.05 21.51
C VAL A 5 47.62 -31.70 20.21
N GLY A 6 47.60 -30.47 19.67
CA GLY A 6 46.69 -29.32 19.90
C GLY A 6 47.34 -27.93 20.01
N SER A 7 47.04 -27.03 19.07
CA SER A 7 47.04 -25.56 19.17
C SER A 7 48.31 -24.79 19.65
N LEU A 8 48.94 -24.04 18.73
CA LEU A 8 49.54 -22.69 18.88
C LEU A 8 50.08 -22.27 17.50
N ARG A 9 49.57 -21.32 16.70
CA ARG A 9 48.95 -19.98 16.88
C ARG A 9 49.96 -18.82 16.99
N ASN A 10 50.10 -18.09 15.87
CA ASN A 10 50.60 -16.73 15.69
C ASN A 10 52.06 -16.40 16.07
N GLN A 11 52.91 -16.12 15.06
CA GLN A 11 53.44 -14.77 14.73
C GLN A 11 54.68 -14.86 13.81
N LEU A 12 54.72 -14.05 12.75
CA LEU A 12 55.75 -13.01 12.51
C LEU A 12 55.53 -12.34 11.15
N ALA A 13 56.06 -11.14 10.97
CA ALA A 13 55.88 -10.34 9.75
C ALA A 13 57.11 -9.48 9.42
N ARG A 14 57.23 -9.12 8.13
CA ARG A 14 58.19 -8.16 7.54
C ARG A 14 59.67 -8.58 7.51
N TYR A 15 60.19 -8.72 6.29
CA TYR A 15 61.43 -8.07 5.87
C TYR A 15 61.27 -7.55 4.43
N ALA A 16 62.13 -6.65 3.95
CA ALA A 16 61.87 -5.86 2.74
C ALA A 16 63.14 -5.38 1.99
N LEU A 17 62.90 -4.72 0.84
CA LEU A 17 63.77 -3.74 0.11
C LEU A 17 64.58 -4.18 -1.13
N LYS A 18 64.03 -3.82 -2.31
CA LYS A 18 64.62 -2.98 -3.38
C LYS A 18 65.99 -3.29 -4.03
N ARG A 19 65.95 -3.37 -5.37
CA ARG A 19 66.63 -2.47 -6.35
C ARG A 19 65.51 -2.03 -7.35
N GLY A 20 65.41 -0.85 -7.97
CA GLY A 20 66.36 0.01 -8.72
C GLY A 20 65.98 -0.09 -10.23
N VAL A 21 65.82 0.95 -11.08
CA VAL A 21 66.25 2.38 -11.07
C VAL A 21 65.29 3.28 -11.93
N GLN A 22 65.24 4.59 -11.60
CA GLN A 22 64.74 5.83 -12.28
C GLN A 22 63.85 5.86 -13.56
N ARG A 23 62.66 6.51 -13.43
CA ARG A 23 62.12 7.76 -14.08
C ARG A 23 62.47 8.17 -15.54
N PRO A 24 61.62 8.95 -16.27
CA PRO A 24 60.59 9.91 -15.78
C PRO A 24 59.18 9.82 -16.42
N ALA A 25 58.29 10.77 -16.06
CA ALA A 25 57.01 11.07 -16.73
C ALA A 25 57.21 12.17 -17.81
N ILE A 26 56.27 12.61 -18.67
CA ILE A 26 54.79 12.58 -18.76
C ILE A 26 54.41 12.58 -20.30
N VAL A 27 53.20 12.69 -20.86
CA VAL A 27 51.83 13.11 -20.45
C VAL A 27 50.79 12.28 -21.24
N SER A 28 49.59 11.99 -20.69
CA SER A 28 48.25 11.97 -21.35
C SER A 28 47.24 11.02 -20.67
N SER A 29 45.93 11.19 -20.93
CA SER A 29 44.84 10.60 -20.15
C SER A 29 43.82 9.83 -20.99
N VAL A 30 43.52 8.59 -20.59
CA VAL A 30 42.30 7.87 -20.97
C VAL A 30 41.67 7.26 -19.71
N LYS A 31 40.44 7.64 -19.39
CA LYS A 31 39.66 7.01 -18.30
C LYS A 31 39.05 5.70 -18.80
N VAL A 32 39.53 4.56 -18.31
CA VAL A 32 38.80 3.29 -18.41
C VAL A 32 37.81 3.22 -17.25
N SER A 33 36.52 3.04 -17.55
CA SER A 33 35.48 2.89 -16.53
C SER A 33 35.59 1.53 -15.85
N SER A 34 35.88 1.50 -14.56
CA SER A 34 35.91 0.28 -13.76
C SER A 34 34.49 -0.23 -13.50
N LYS A 35 34.15 -1.41 -14.02
CA LYS A 35 32.84 -2.06 -13.81
C LYS A 35 32.53 -2.20 -12.31
N THR A 36 31.29 -1.89 -11.94
CA THR A 36 30.75 -2.10 -10.59
C THR A 36 30.72 -3.59 -10.24
N PRO A 37 30.98 -3.98 -8.96
CA PRO A 37 30.79 -5.37 -8.54
C PRO A 37 29.31 -5.77 -8.55
N PHE A 38 29.02 -7.00 -8.98
CA PHE A 38 27.68 -7.58 -8.84
C PHE A 38 27.37 -7.82 -7.35
N THR A 39 26.47 -7.03 -6.78
CA THR A 39 25.91 -7.30 -5.45
C THR A 39 24.81 -8.35 -5.56
N ILE A 40 25.05 -9.53 -4.98
CA ILE A 40 23.99 -10.53 -4.79
C ILE A 40 22.93 -9.92 -3.88
N ARG A 41 21.75 -9.60 -4.43
CA ARG A 41 20.60 -9.20 -3.62
C ARG A 41 20.10 -10.40 -2.83
N CYS A 42 20.39 -10.43 -1.54
CA CYS A 42 19.72 -11.34 -0.62
C CYS A 42 18.21 -11.01 -0.64
N TYR A 43 17.39 -11.95 -1.11
CA TYR A 43 15.94 -11.77 -1.08
C TYR A 43 15.48 -11.80 0.39
N SER A 44 14.68 -10.80 0.73
CA SER A 44 14.03 -10.66 2.02
C SER A 44 12.58 -10.28 1.77
N THR A 45 11.70 -10.44 2.75
CA THR A 45 10.29 -10.01 2.64
C THR A 45 10.17 -8.56 2.13
N ARG A 46 11.14 -7.70 2.50
CA ARG A 46 11.24 -6.31 2.03
C ARG A 46 11.51 -6.19 0.52
N SER A 47 12.34 -7.03 -0.09
CA SER A 47 12.58 -6.97 -1.54
C SER A 47 11.34 -7.45 -2.31
N THR A 48 10.67 -8.49 -1.82
CA THR A 48 9.39 -8.95 -2.39
C THR A 48 8.31 -7.88 -2.30
N VAL A 49 8.16 -7.21 -1.15
CA VAL A 49 7.19 -6.10 -0.98
C VAL A 49 7.53 -4.90 -1.87
N ILE A 50 8.80 -4.52 -2.03
CA ILE A 50 9.21 -3.46 -2.97
C ILE A 50 8.88 -3.85 -4.41
N GLN A 51 9.13 -5.11 -4.79
CA GLN A 51 8.87 -5.62 -6.14
C GLN A 51 7.36 -5.73 -6.42
N LEU A 52 6.53 -6.00 -5.41
CA LEU A 52 5.07 -5.92 -5.51
C LEU A 52 4.60 -4.48 -5.73
N LEU A 53 5.04 -3.55 -4.87
CA LEU A 53 4.61 -2.14 -4.92
C LEU A 53 5.06 -1.43 -6.21
N ASN A 54 6.24 -1.75 -6.75
CA ASN A 54 6.71 -1.20 -8.02
C ASN A 54 5.85 -1.62 -9.24
N ASN A 55 5.09 -2.72 -9.12
CA ASN A 55 4.21 -3.26 -10.18
C ASN A 55 2.71 -2.95 -9.91
N ILE A 56 2.41 -1.96 -9.07
CA ILE A 56 1.06 -1.50 -8.74
C ILE A 56 0.97 0.00 -9.06
N GLY A 57 0.25 0.36 -10.12
CA GLY A 57 -0.01 1.75 -10.51
C GLY A 57 -1.38 2.29 -10.05
N SER A 58 -2.33 1.41 -9.74
CA SER A 58 -3.71 1.81 -9.41
C SER A 58 -4.40 0.94 -8.35
N LYS A 59 -5.45 1.49 -7.71
CA LYS A 59 -6.34 0.76 -6.80
C LYS A 59 -6.96 -0.49 -7.47
N ARG A 60 -7.34 -0.38 -8.76
CA ARG A 60 -7.93 -1.50 -9.50
C ARG A 60 -6.95 -2.67 -9.63
N GLU A 61 -5.68 -2.38 -9.85
CA GLU A 61 -4.64 -3.41 -9.89
C GLU A 61 -4.47 -4.06 -8.51
N VAL A 62 -4.45 -3.28 -7.40
CA VAL A 62 -4.47 -3.85 -6.04
C VAL A 62 -5.62 -4.84 -5.85
N GLU A 63 -6.82 -4.52 -6.34
CA GLU A 63 -7.98 -5.41 -6.25
C GLU A 63 -7.87 -6.65 -7.18
N GLN A 64 -7.18 -6.55 -8.32
CA GLN A 64 -6.82 -7.70 -9.16
C GLN A 64 -5.81 -8.62 -8.45
N TYR A 65 -4.70 -8.06 -7.92
CA TYR A 65 -3.72 -8.80 -7.10
C TYR A 65 -4.41 -9.55 -5.95
N LEU A 66 -5.21 -8.85 -5.14
CA LEU A 66 -5.91 -9.43 -3.99
C LEU A 66 -6.87 -10.55 -4.38
N LYS A 67 -7.60 -10.42 -5.51
CA LYS A 67 -8.46 -11.49 -6.04
C LYS A 67 -7.67 -12.77 -6.33
N TYR A 68 -6.49 -12.67 -6.96
CA TYR A 68 -5.66 -13.85 -7.25
C TYR A 68 -5.02 -14.47 -6.00
N PHE A 69 -4.68 -13.68 -4.98
CA PHE A 69 -4.17 -14.22 -3.70
C PHE A 69 -5.24 -14.87 -2.81
N THR A 70 -6.51 -14.47 -2.92
CA THR A 70 -7.57 -14.92 -2.00
C THR A 70 -8.47 -16.02 -2.57
N SER A 71 -8.54 -16.18 -3.89
CA SER A 71 -9.57 -16.99 -4.55
C SER A 71 -9.08 -18.29 -5.21
N VAL A 72 -7.77 -18.56 -5.22
CA VAL A 72 -7.16 -19.52 -6.16
C VAL A 72 -6.43 -20.64 -5.42
N SER A 73 -6.68 -21.90 -5.82
CA SER A 73 -5.88 -23.02 -5.31
C SER A 73 -4.45 -22.94 -5.85
N GLN A 74 -3.45 -23.32 -5.05
CA GLN A 74 -2.03 -23.19 -5.42
C GLN A 74 -1.65 -23.92 -6.73
N GLN A 75 -2.46 -24.89 -7.16
CA GLN A 75 -2.26 -25.68 -8.37
C GLN A 75 -2.86 -25.05 -9.64
N GLN A 76 -3.75 -24.06 -9.52
CA GLN A 76 -4.51 -23.45 -10.62
C GLN A 76 -4.07 -22.01 -10.95
N PHE A 77 -2.95 -21.54 -10.39
CA PHE A 77 -2.51 -20.16 -10.58
C PHE A 77 -2.07 -19.88 -12.03
N ALA A 78 -0.97 -20.49 -12.49
CA ALA A 78 -0.42 -20.22 -13.81
C ALA A 78 0.40 -21.37 -14.40
N VAL A 79 0.40 -21.48 -15.73
CA VAL A 79 1.34 -22.29 -16.52
C VAL A 79 2.22 -21.34 -17.32
N ILE A 80 3.54 -21.39 -17.13
CA ILE A 80 4.50 -20.47 -17.74
C ILE A 80 5.41 -21.24 -18.70
N LYS A 81 5.24 -21.01 -20.01
CA LYS A 81 6.09 -21.52 -21.07
C LYS A 81 7.27 -20.58 -21.31
N VAL A 82 8.48 -21.06 -21.01
CA VAL A 82 9.75 -20.35 -21.19
C VAL A 82 10.38 -20.72 -22.54
N GLY A 83 10.65 -19.72 -23.40
CA GLY A 83 11.45 -19.92 -24.60
C GLY A 83 12.93 -20.21 -24.26
N GLY A 84 13.55 -21.19 -24.92
CA GLY A 84 14.92 -21.63 -24.59
C GLY A 84 15.95 -20.50 -24.56
N ALA A 85 15.86 -19.55 -25.49
CA ALA A 85 16.72 -18.36 -25.56
C ALA A 85 16.79 -17.56 -24.24
N ILE A 86 15.69 -17.51 -23.49
CA ILE A 86 15.56 -16.78 -22.22
C ILE A 86 16.45 -17.40 -21.14
N ILE A 87 16.59 -18.73 -21.11
CA ILE A 87 17.45 -19.44 -20.14
C ILE A 87 18.94 -19.24 -20.44
N THR A 88 19.32 -18.83 -21.65
CA THR A 88 20.69 -18.37 -21.97
C THR A 88 20.91 -16.88 -21.81
N GLN A 89 19.96 -16.04 -22.24
CA GLN A 89 20.16 -14.58 -22.34
C GLN A 89 19.66 -13.78 -21.12
N GLN A 90 18.54 -14.21 -20.51
CA GLN A 90 17.81 -13.43 -19.48
C GLN A 90 17.51 -14.28 -18.22
N LEU A 91 18.42 -15.20 -17.87
CA LEU A 91 18.24 -16.11 -16.75
C LEU A 91 18.14 -15.40 -15.37
N PRO A 92 18.95 -14.36 -15.05
CA PRO A 92 18.79 -13.62 -13.80
C PRO A 92 17.42 -12.95 -13.66
N GLU A 93 16.90 -12.39 -14.76
CA GLU A 93 15.62 -11.68 -14.83
C GLU A 93 14.46 -12.68 -14.69
N LEU A 94 14.50 -13.80 -15.43
CA LEU A 94 13.56 -14.90 -15.31
C LEU A 94 13.52 -15.48 -13.87
N ALA A 95 14.69 -15.74 -13.28
CA ALA A 95 14.79 -16.28 -11.93
C ALA A 95 14.28 -15.25 -10.88
N SER A 96 14.57 -13.97 -11.05
CA SER A 96 13.99 -12.87 -10.25
C SER A 96 12.46 -12.86 -10.33
N CYS A 97 11.90 -12.96 -11.53
CA CYS A 97 10.45 -12.90 -11.72
C CYS A 97 9.73 -14.12 -11.14
N LEU A 98 10.29 -15.32 -11.30
CA LEU A 98 9.77 -16.54 -10.68
C LEU A 98 9.97 -16.57 -9.15
N ALA A 99 11.09 -16.06 -8.65
CA ALA A 99 11.36 -15.97 -7.21
C ALA A 99 10.39 -15.03 -6.50
N PHE A 100 10.02 -13.92 -7.12
CA PHE A 100 8.98 -13.05 -6.61
C PHE A 100 7.64 -13.79 -6.42
N LEU A 101 7.19 -14.55 -7.44
CA LEU A 101 5.95 -15.33 -7.38
C LEU A 101 5.98 -16.35 -6.24
N TYR A 102 7.10 -17.06 -6.09
CA TYR A 102 7.32 -17.99 -4.98
C TYR A 102 7.23 -17.30 -3.61
N HIS A 103 7.93 -16.16 -3.45
CA HIS A 103 7.98 -15.41 -2.19
C HIS A 103 6.66 -14.72 -1.81
N VAL A 104 5.69 -14.63 -2.73
CA VAL A 104 4.29 -14.25 -2.43
C VAL A 104 3.34 -15.45 -2.30
N GLY A 105 3.86 -16.68 -2.28
CA GLY A 105 3.10 -17.91 -2.02
C GLY A 105 2.42 -18.53 -3.25
N LEU A 106 2.85 -18.18 -4.47
CA LEU A 106 2.28 -18.67 -5.72
C LEU A 106 3.22 -19.64 -6.43
N TYR A 107 2.66 -20.72 -6.95
CA TYR A 107 3.41 -21.85 -7.49
C TYR A 107 3.11 -22.07 -8.99
N PRO A 108 3.61 -21.20 -9.89
CA PRO A 108 3.46 -21.42 -11.32
C PRO A 108 4.11 -22.74 -11.76
N ILE A 109 3.45 -23.46 -12.66
CA ILE A 109 4.01 -24.61 -13.35
C ILE A 109 4.88 -24.09 -14.48
N VAL A 110 6.20 -24.23 -14.36
CA VAL A 110 7.15 -23.69 -15.34
C VAL A 110 7.57 -24.79 -16.30
N LEU A 111 7.30 -24.61 -17.59
CA LEU A 111 7.75 -25.52 -18.65
C LEU A 111 8.70 -24.77 -19.59
N HIS A 112 9.85 -25.35 -19.91
CA HIS A 112 10.80 -24.72 -20.81
C HIS A 112 11.07 -25.54 -22.08
N GLY A 113 11.40 -24.85 -23.16
CA GLY A 113 12.09 -25.43 -24.32
C GLY A 113 13.60 -25.22 -24.24
N THR A 114 14.34 -25.68 -25.26
CA THR A 114 15.80 -25.48 -25.39
C THR A 114 16.28 -25.37 -26.85
N GLY A 115 15.43 -24.79 -27.72
CA GLY A 115 15.57 -24.79 -29.18
C GLY A 115 16.91 -24.28 -29.74
N PRO A 116 17.34 -23.03 -29.44
CA PRO A 116 18.59 -22.48 -29.96
C PRO A 116 19.82 -23.27 -29.52
N GLN A 117 19.86 -23.70 -28.25
CA GLN A 117 20.99 -24.42 -27.69
C GLN A 117 21.16 -25.83 -28.32
N ILE A 118 20.07 -26.45 -28.76
CA ILE A 118 20.15 -27.68 -29.56
C ILE A 118 20.86 -27.40 -30.89
N ASN A 119 20.50 -26.32 -31.60
CA ASN A 119 21.16 -25.97 -32.87
C ASN A 119 22.66 -25.72 -32.67
N GLU A 120 23.02 -24.86 -31.70
CA GLU A 120 24.41 -24.56 -31.36
C GLU A 120 25.26 -25.82 -31.09
N ILE A 121 24.71 -26.82 -30.39
CA ILE A 121 25.41 -28.08 -30.11
C ILE A 121 25.46 -28.98 -31.35
N LEU A 122 24.34 -29.16 -32.08
CA LEU A 122 24.29 -29.97 -33.31
C LEU A 122 25.30 -29.45 -34.35
N GLU A 123 25.31 -28.15 -34.59
CA GLU A 123 26.26 -27.47 -35.49
C GLU A 123 27.71 -27.68 -35.04
N SER A 124 28.00 -27.61 -33.74
CA SER A 124 29.33 -27.90 -33.19
C SER A 124 29.76 -29.37 -33.31
N GLU A 125 28.80 -30.29 -33.41
CA GLU A 125 29.00 -31.72 -33.63
C GLU A 125 28.96 -32.15 -35.11
N GLY A 126 28.84 -31.18 -36.04
CA GLY A 126 28.77 -31.42 -37.48
C GLY A 126 27.46 -32.06 -37.95
N ILE A 127 26.35 -31.77 -37.27
CA ILE A 127 25.00 -32.23 -37.62
C ILE A 127 24.19 -30.99 -38.05
N GLU A 128 23.70 -30.97 -39.29
CA GLU A 128 22.81 -29.89 -39.73
C GLU A 128 21.40 -30.05 -39.11
N PRO A 129 20.82 -29.01 -38.48
CA PRO A 129 19.48 -29.07 -37.90
C PRO A 129 18.36 -29.19 -38.97
N ASP A 130 17.82 -30.40 -39.17
CA ASP A 130 16.73 -30.65 -40.13
C ASP A 130 15.32 -30.37 -39.57
N TYR A 131 14.43 -29.85 -40.43
CA TYR A 131 13.05 -29.46 -40.12
C TYR A 131 12.09 -29.69 -41.29
N ILE A 132 11.00 -30.43 -41.04
CA ILE A 132 9.86 -30.54 -41.96
C ILE A 132 8.60 -29.99 -41.27
N ASP A 133 7.83 -29.17 -41.99
CA ASP A 133 6.61 -28.49 -41.49
C ASP A 133 6.83 -27.67 -40.19
N GLY A 134 8.06 -27.22 -39.95
CA GLY A 134 8.46 -26.51 -38.72
C GLY A 134 8.79 -27.42 -37.52
N ILE A 135 8.70 -28.73 -37.70
CA ILE A 135 9.03 -29.75 -36.69
C ILE A 135 10.45 -30.26 -36.94
N ARG A 136 11.29 -30.26 -35.89
CA ARG A 136 12.66 -30.79 -35.96
C ARG A 136 12.63 -32.32 -36.10
N ILE A 137 13.20 -32.87 -37.17
CA ILE A 137 13.42 -34.33 -37.26
C ILE A 137 14.42 -34.71 -36.18
N THR A 138 14.08 -35.73 -35.38
CA THR A 138 14.87 -36.09 -34.20
C THR A 138 15.28 -37.55 -34.27
N ASP A 139 16.43 -37.83 -34.88
CA ASP A 139 17.04 -39.17 -34.90
C ASP A 139 17.64 -39.55 -33.53
N GLU A 140 18.22 -40.74 -33.40
CA GLU A 140 18.87 -41.20 -32.16
C GLU A 140 20.03 -40.30 -31.73
N ARG A 141 20.86 -39.80 -32.68
CA ARG A 141 21.98 -38.91 -32.37
C ARG A 141 21.50 -37.53 -31.92
N THR A 142 20.52 -36.95 -32.64
CA THR A 142 19.89 -35.69 -32.25
C THR A 142 19.17 -35.82 -30.91
N MET A 143 18.51 -36.96 -30.62
CA MET A 143 17.86 -37.20 -29.34
C MET A 143 18.85 -37.18 -28.16
N ALA A 144 20.06 -37.74 -28.32
CA ALA A 144 21.08 -37.68 -27.29
C ALA A 144 21.47 -36.22 -26.95
N VAL A 145 21.66 -35.39 -27.97
CA VAL A 145 21.93 -33.94 -27.83
C VAL A 145 20.75 -33.20 -27.21
N VAL A 146 19.53 -33.43 -27.72
CA VAL A 146 18.27 -32.84 -27.21
C VAL A 146 18.07 -33.15 -25.73
N ARG A 147 18.17 -34.42 -25.33
CA ARG A 147 18.00 -34.86 -23.94
C ARG A 147 19.06 -34.23 -23.02
N LYS A 148 20.34 -34.28 -23.41
CA LYS A 148 21.44 -33.65 -22.66
C LYS A 148 21.17 -32.14 -22.45
N CYS A 149 20.85 -31.43 -23.53
CA CYS A 149 20.59 -30.00 -23.50
C CYS A 149 19.39 -29.63 -22.62
N PHE A 150 18.30 -30.43 -22.66
CA PHE A 150 17.15 -30.24 -21.77
C PHE A 150 17.52 -30.39 -20.30
N LEU A 151 18.27 -31.45 -19.93
CA LEU A 151 18.70 -31.68 -18.55
C LEU A 151 19.61 -30.54 -18.05
N GLU A 152 20.54 -30.08 -18.89
CA GLU A 152 21.44 -28.97 -18.57
C GLU A 152 20.68 -27.65 -18.36
N GLN A 153 19.78 -27.25 -19.27
CA GLN A 153 19.01 -26.01 -19.09
C GLN A 153 17.99 -26.10 -17.94
N ASN A 154 17.41 -27.28 -17.67
CA ASN A 154 16.50 -27.49 -16.54
C ASN A 154 17.23 -27.29 -15.20
N LEU A 155 18.36 -27.98 -15.01
CA LEU A 155 19.17 -27.87 -13.80
C LEU A 155 19.76 -26.46 -13.64
N LYS A 156 20.12 -25.78 -14.74
CA LYS A 156 20.58 -24.39 -14.74
C LYS A 156 19.52 -23.42 -14.22
N LEU A 157 18.26 -23.59 -14.62
CA LEU A 157 17.14 -22.78 -14.13
C LEU A 157 16.83 -23.08 -12.65
N VAL A 158 16.74 -24.36 -12.27
CA VAL A 158 16.57 -24.78 -10.86
C VAL A 158 17.69 -24.21 -9.97
N THR A 159 18.95 -24.31 -10.42
CA THR A 159 20.12 -23.79 -9.69
C THR A 159 20.10 -22.26 -9.58
N ALA A 160 19.49 -21.54 -10.53
CA ALA A 160 19.31 -20.09 -10.42
C ALA A 160 18.23 -19.74 -9.38
N LEU A 161 17.14 -20.50 -9.31
CA LEU A 161 16.05 -20.32 -8.36
C LEU A 161 16.49 -20.63 -6.91
N GLU A 162 17.14 -21.77 -6.67
CA GLU A 162 17.64 -22.15 -5.33
C GLU A 162 18.63 -21.10 -4.76
N LYS A 163 19.47 -20.50 -5.61
CA LYS A 163 20.37 -19.37 -5.24
C LYS A 163 19.63 -18.11 -4.80
N MET A 164 18.34 -17.99 -5.09
CA MET A 164 17.47 -16.87 -4.71
C MET A 164 16.51 -17.22 -3.56
N GLY A 165 16.72 -18.38 -2.91
CA GLY A 165 15.90 -18.87 -1.80
C GLY A 165 14.56 -19.45 -2.24
N VAL A 166 14.47 -19.96 -3.47
CA VAL A 166 13.28 -20.59 -4.04
C VAL A 166 13.48 -22.08 -4.12
N HIS A 167 12.63 -22.86 -3.44
CA HIS A 167 12.63 -24.30 -3.65
C HIS A 167 12.08 -24.63 -5.04
N ALA A 168 12.88 -25.30 -5.86
CA ALA A 168 12.55 -25.62 -7.25
C ALA A 168 12.86 -27.09 -7.55
N ARG A 169 11.85 -27.84 -7.99
CA ARG A 169 11.98 -29.26 -8.31
C ARG A 169 12.22 -29.46 -9.81
N PRO A 170 13.35 -30.07 -10.23
CA PRO A 170 13.53 -30.51 -11.60
C PRO A 170 12.56 -31.67 -11.90
N ILE A 171 11.75 -31.55 -12.94
CA ILE A 171 10.84 -32.60 -13.41
C ILE A 171 11.14 -32.87 -14.88
N THR A 172 12.05 -33.82 -15.11
CA THR A 172 12.67 -34.06 -16.43
C THR A 172 12.12 -35.29 -17.17
N ALA A 173 11.11 -35.95 -16.59
CA ALA A 173 10.51 -37.21 -17.00
C ALA A 173 9.17 -37.43 -16.28
N GLY A 174 8.38 -38.40 -16.71
CA GLY A 174 7.21 -38.94 -15.98
C GLY A 174 5.95 -38.06 -15.95
N VAL A 175 5.95 -36.91 -16.63
CA VAL A 175 4.78 -36.03 -16.78
C VAL A 175 4.04 -36.30 -18.08
N PHE A 176 4.73 -36.34 -19.21
CA PHE A 176 4.10 -36.45 -20.53
C PHE A 176 4.18 -37.88 -21.06
N GLN A 177 3.03 -38.50 -21.30
CA GLN A 177 2.92 -39.74 -22.07
C GLN A 177 2.66 -39.37 -23.53
N ALA A 178 3.35 -40.03 -24.46
CA ALA A 178 3.25 -39.76 -25.90
C ALA A 178 3.47 -41.01 -26.75
N ASP A 179 2.75 -41.06 -27.87
CA ASP A 179 3.08 -41.95 -28.99
C ASP A 179 3.91 -41.20 -30.02
N TYR A 180 4.46 -41.91 -31.02
CA TYR A 180 5.17 -41.29 -32.14
C TYR A 180 4.21 -40.41 -32.96
N LEU A 181 4.59 -39.16 -33.25
CA LEU A 181 3.79 -38.25 -34.08
C LEU A 181 3.70 -38.75 -35.53
N ASP A 182 4.87 -39.09 -36.09
CA ASP A 182 5.07 -39.86 -37.30
C ASP A 182 6.49 -40.41 -37.23
N LYS A 183 6.63 -41.74 -37.09
CA LYS A 183 7.92 -42.37 -36.86
C LYS A 183 8.79 -42.42 -38.13
N GLU A 184 8.18 -42.45 -39.31
CA GLU A 184 8.90 -42.49 -40.58
C GLU A 184 9.34 -41.08 -40.99
N LYS A 185 8.51 -40.06 -40.75
CA LYS A 185 8.76 -38.68 -41.15
C LYS A 185 9.57 -37.85 -40.14
N TYR A 186 9.30 -38.00 -38.83
CA TYR A 186 9.92 -37.17 -37.79
C TYR A 186 10.82 -37.94 -36.81
N GLN A 187 10.84 -39.28 -36.91
CA GLN A 187 11.60 -40.19 -36.04
C GLN A 187 11.16 -40.09 -34.56
N LEU A 188 12.05 -39.71 -33.63
CA LEU A 188 11.80 -39.71 -32.18
C LEU A 188 11.05 -38.44 -31.71
N VAL A 189 10.01 -38.03 -32.44
CA VAL A 189 9.11 -36.91 -32.11
C VAL A 189 7.77 -37.44 -31.63
N GLY A 190 7.27 -36.88 -30.54
CA GLY A 190 6.08 -37.37 -29.84
C GLY A 190 4.82 -36.52 -30.06
N ASN A 191 3.67 -37.20 -30.10
CA ASN A 191 2.35 -36.62 -29.92
C ASN A 191 1.84 -36.97 -28.51
N ILE A 192 1.54 -35.98 -27.67
CA ILE A 192 1.11 -36.21 -26.29
C ILE A 192 -0.26 -36.90 -26.27
N THR A 193 -0.34 -38.01 -25.52
CA THR A 193 -1.57 -38.78 -25.31
C THR A 193 -2.07 -38.71 -23.86
N GLY A 194 -1.25 -38.22 -22.91
CA GLY A 194 -1.66 -38.00 -21.53
C GLY A 194 -0.69 -37.15 -20.71
N VAL A 195 -1.21 -36.51 -19.66
CA VAL A 195 -0.42 -35.72 -18.70
C VAL A 195 -0.64 -36.25 -17.28
N ASN A 196 0.41 -36.79 -16.67
CA ASN A 196 0.42 -37.24 -15.29
C ASN A 196 0.59 -36.04 -14.33
N LYS A 197 -0.45 -35.77 -13.53
CA LYS A 197 -0.45 -34.64 -12.59
C LYS A 197 0.43 -34.85 -11.36
N ALA A 198 0.62 -36.11 -10.93
CA ALA A 198 1.17 -36.42 -9.60
C ALA A 198 2.56 -35.82 -9.30
N PRO A 199 3.55 -35.80 -10.24
CA PRO A 199 4.85 -35.19 -9.98
C PRO A 199 4.78 -33.67 -9.73
N ILE A 200 3.84 -33.00 -10.42
CA ILE A 200 3.61 -31.55 -10.35
C ILE A 200 2.90 -31.22 -9.03
N GLU A 201 1.80 -31.93 -8.73
CA GLU A 201 1.02 -31.76 -7.51
C GLU A 201 1.85 -32.01 -6.25
N ALA A 202 2.66 -33.08 -6.25
CA ALA A 202 3.58 -33.40 -5.16
C ALA A 202 4.78 -32.43 -5.05
N SER A 203 5.04 -31.59 -6.06
CA SER A 203 5.99 -30.47 -5.96
C SER A 203 5.35 -29.28 -5.26
N ILE A 204 4.16 -28.89 -5.71
CA ILE A 204 3.42 -27.73 -5.17
C ILE A 204 3.04 -27.98 -3.71
N GLN A 205 2.54 -29.17 -3.37
CA GLN A 205 2.23 -29.57 -1.98
C GLN A 205 3.47 -29.59 -1.07
N ALA A 206 4.67 -29.80 -1.63
CA ALA A 206 5.93 -29.76 -0.90
C ALA A 206 6.55 -28.35 -0.82
N GLY A 207 5.83 -27.31 -1.29
CA GLY A 207 6.32 -25.94 -1.28
C GLY A 207 7.45 -25.67 -2.27
N ALA A 208 7.48 -26.36 -3.43
CA ALA A 208 8.51 -26.20 -4.46
C ALA A 208 7.93 -25.98 -5.86
N LEU A 209 8.51 -25.03 -6.62
CA LEU A 209 8.14 -24.77 -8.02
C LEU A 209 8.47 -25.99 -8.91
N PRO A 210 7.50 -26.58 -9.64
CA PRO A 210 7.78 -27.65 -10.59
C PRO A 210 8.35 -27.07 -11.90
N ILE A 211 9.58 -27.46 -12.24
CA ILE A 211 10.31 -27.00 -13.44
C ILE A 211 10.42 -28.14 -14.46
N LEU A 212 9.59 -28.09 -15.50
CA LEU A 212 9.36 -29.15 -16.48
C LEU A 212 10.18 -28.97 -17.76
N THR A 213 10.73 -30.08 -18.27
CA THR A 213 11.18 -30.21 -19.67
C THR A 213 10.02 -30.64 -20.57
N SER A 214 9.97 -30.19 -21.84
CA SER A 214 8.99 -30.69 -22.83
C SER A 214 9.42 -32.02 -23.50
N LEU A 215 9.93 -32.96 -22.69
CA LEU A 215 10.21 -34.34 -23.10
C LEU A 215 9.02 -35.21 -22.70
N ALA A 216 8.66 -36.15 -23.57
CA ALA A 216 7.61 -37.14 -23.30
C ALA A 216 8.15 -38.56 -23.44
N GLU A 217 7.40 -39.54 -22.94
CA GLU A 217 7.80 -40.95 -22.92
C GLU A 217 6.69 -41.84 -23.49
N THR A 218 7.08 -42.86 -24.27
CA THR A 218 6.17 -43.94 -24.66
C THR A 218 5.80 -44.82 -23.46
N PRO A 219 4.74 -45.63 -23.55
CA PRO A 219 4.45 -46.67 -22.54
C PRO A 219 5.58 -47.69 -22.32
N SER A 220 6.56 -47.75 -23.23
CA SER A 220 7.78 -48.58 -23.12
C SER A 220 9.02 -47.83 -22.60
N GLY A 221 8.91 -46.54 -22.24
CA GLY A 221 9.99 -45.74 -21.70
C GLY A 221 10.95 -45.13 -22.74
N GLN A 222 10.59 -45.12 -24.03
CA GLN A 222 11.35 -44.38 -25.05
C GLN A 222 11.05 -42.89 -24.92
N ILE A 223 12.09 -42.08 -24.74
CA ILE A 223 11.96 -40.62 -24.71
C ILE A 223 11.72 -40.08 -26.13
N LEU A 224 10.77 -39.18 -26.26
CA LEU A 224 10.37 -38.48 -27.47
C LEU A 224 10.45 -36.95 -27.27
N ASN A 225 10.83 -36.26 -28.33
CA ASN A 225 10.94 -34.80 -28.38
C ASN A 225 9.56 -34.21 -28.69
N VAL A 226 9.10 -33.21 -27.93
CA VAL A 226 7.79 -32.57 -28.12
C VAL A 226 7.91 -31.06 -28.15
N ASN A 227 7.10 -30.42 -29.01
CA ASN A 227 6.99 -28.97 -29.07
C ASN A 227 6.54 -28.40 -27.71
N ALA A 228 7.37 -27.50 -27.14
CA ALA A 228 7.13 -26.89 -25.85
C ALA A 228 5.86 -26.01 -25.78
N ASP A 229 5.36 -25.46 -26.89
CA ASP A 229 4.07 -24.75 -26.90
C ASP A 229 2.89 -25.73 -26.81
N VAL A 230 2.95 -26.88 -27.49
CA VAL A 230 1.95 -27.97 -27.39
C VAL A 230 1.95 -28.56 -25.98
N ALA A 231 3.13 -28.87 -25.44
CA ALA A 231 3.27 -29.42 -24.08
C ALA A 231 2.75 -28.45 -23.00
N ALA A 232 2.94 -27.14 -23.16
CA ALA A 232 2.32 -26.14 -22.29
C ALA A 232 0.79 -26.09 -22.42
N GLY A 233 0.26 -26.27 -23.64
CA GLY A 233 -1.18 -26.41 -23.90
C GLY A 233 -1.79 -27.59 -23.16
N GLU A 234 -1.19 -28.79 -23.24
CA GLU A 234 -1.74 -29.99 -22.61
C GLU A 234 -1.64 -29.96 -21.07
N VAL A 235 -0.58 -29.35 -20.49
CA VAL A 235 -0.58 -29.04 -19.04
C VAL A 235 -1.71 -28.08 -18.70
N ALA A 236 -1.95 -27.04 -19.49
CA ALA A 236 -3.02 -26.08 -19.23
C ALA A 236 -4.42 -26.72 -19.34
N ARG A 237 -4.67 -27.65 -20.26
CA ARG A 237 -5.94 -28.41 -20.32
C ARG A 237 -6.20 -29.23 -19.06
N VAL A 238 -5.15 -29.78 -18.45
CA VAL A 238 -5.27 -30.72 -17.31
C VAL A 238 -5.22 -30.02 -15.94
N PHE A 239 -4.72 -28.79 -15.87
CA PHE A 239 -4.66 -27.98 -14.64
C PHE A 239 -5.62 -26.78 -14.60
N GLU A 240 -6.27 -26.44 -15.72
CA GLU A 240 -7.20 -25.30 -15.86
C GLU A 240 -6.72 -23.98 -15.21
N PRO A 241 -5.52 -23.48 -15.56
CA PRO A 241 -4.91 -22.32 -14.91
C PRO A 241 -5.57 -21.00 -15.34
N LEU A 242 -5.64 -20.03 -14.43
CA LEU A 242 -6.20 -18.70 -14.73
C LEU A 242 -5.37 -17.89 -15.73
N LYS A 243 -4.03 -18.05 -15.69
CA LYS A 243 -3.09 -17.41 -16.63
C LYS A 243 -2.17 -18.46 -17.26
N ILE A 244 -2.17 -18.57 -18.59
CA ILE A 244 -1.14 -19.26 -19.36
C ILE A 244 -0.22 -18.19 -19.92
N VAL A 245 1.09 -18.29 -19.70
CA VAL A 245 2.05 -17.26 -20.14
C VAL A 245 3.07 -17.85 -21.09
N TYR A 246 3.19 -17.25 -22.28
CA TYR A 246 4.22 -17.57 -23.27
C TYR A 246 5.27 -16.46 -23.29
N LEU A 247 6.42 -16.71 -22.66
CA LEU A 247 7.53 -15.76 -22.62
C LEU A 247 8.29 -15.77 -23.96
N ASN A 248 8.43 -14.60 -24.60
CA ASN A 248 9.23 -14.43 -25.81
C ASN A 248 9.98 -13.09 -25.85
N GLU A 249 11.09 -13.05 -26.61
CA GLU A 249 11.98 -11.89 -26.76
C GLU A 249 11.32 -10.69 -27.48
N LYS A 250 10.09 -10.86 -28.01
CA LYS A 250 9.33 -9.83 -28.72
C LYS A 250 8.31 -9.12 -27.84
N GLY A 251 8.05 -9.65 -26.64
CA GLY A 251 7.08 -9.09 -25.71
C GLY A 251 5.66 -8.98 -26.26
N GLY A 252 5.19 -9.93 -27.07
CA GLY A 252 3.82 -9.95 -27.60
C GLY A 252 3.69 -10.16 -29.12
N ILE A 253 2.54 -9.74 -29.65
CA ILE A 253 2.19 -9.70 -31.08
C ILE A 253 2.22 -8.24 -31.54
N ILE A 254 2.93 -7.98 -32.64
CA ILE A 254 3.01 -6.67 -33.28
C ILE A 254 2.10 -6.65 -34.52
N ASN A 255 1.28 -5.60 -34.65
CA ASN A 255 0.49 -5.32 -35.84
C ASN A 255 1.43 -4.95 -36.99
N GLY A 256 1.50 -5.79 -38.02
CA GLY A 256 2.43 -5.59 -39.14
C GLY A 256 2.08 -4.43 -40.07
N ASN A 257 0.90 -3.80 -39.93
CA ASN A 257 0.52 -2.61 -40.68
C ASN A 257 0.82 -1.30 -39.93
N THR A 258 0.58 -1.24 -38.61
CA THR A 258 0.81 -0.02 -37.80
C THR A 258 2.15 0.01 -37.07
N GLY A 259 2.78 -1.15 -36.88
CA GLY A 259 3.99 -1.31 -36.05
C GLY A 259 3.70 -1.35 -34.55
N GLU A 260 2.45 -1.17 -34.13
CA GLU A 260 2.06 -1.12 -32.72
C GLU A 260 1.89 -2.53 -32.12
N LYS A 261 2.04 -2.62 -30.79
CA LYS A 261 1.77 -3.87 -30.07
C LYS A 261 0.26 -4.06 -29.89
N VAL A 262 -0.25 -5.24 -30.24
CA VAL A 262 -1.64 -5.62 -29.94
C VAL A 262 -1.73 -5.92 -28.45
N SER A 263 -2.48 -5.11 -27.70
CA SER A 263 -2.56 -5.23 -26.24
C SER A 263 -3.53 -6.32 -25.78
N VAL A 264 -4.71 -6.42 -26.39
CA VAL A 264 -5.76 -7.39 -26.06
C VAL A 264 -6.35 -7.99 -27.34
N ILE A 265 -6.74 -9.27 -27.29
CA ILE A 265 -7.58 -9.95 -28.30
C ILE A 265 -8.73 -10.67 -27.58
N ASN A 266 -9.97 -10.30 -27.89
CA ASN A 266 -11.19 -10.96 -27.40
C ASN A 266 -11.71 -11.93 -28.49
N LEU A 267 -11.41 -13.22 -28.37
CA LEU A 267 -11.59 -14.22 -29.43
C LEU A 267 -13.05 -14.43 -29.85
N ASP A 268 -14.02 -14.31 -28.95
CA ASP A 268 -15.45 -14.48 -29.29
C ASP A 268 -15.94 -13.40 -30.28
N GLU A 269 -15.29 -12.23 -30.31
CA GLU A 269 -15.65 -11.06 -31.12
C GLU A 269 -14.70 -10.89 -32.32
N GLU A 270 -13.38 -10.90 -32.09
CA GLU A 270 -12.36 -10.41 -33.03
C GLU A 270 -11.76 -11.50 -33.94
N TYR A 271 -11.82 -12.77 -33.54
CA TYR A 271 -10.96 -13.83 -34.09
C TYR A 271 -11.05 -14.01 -35.62
N GLU A 272 -12.26 -14.05 -36.17
CA GLU A 272 -12.46 -14.29 -37.61
C GLU A 272 -11.93 -13.12 -38.45
N ASP A 273 -12.14 -11.88 -38.00
CA ASP A 273 -11.69 -10.69 -38.73
C ASP A 273 -10.20 -10.40 -38.53
N LEU A 274 -9.64 -10.78 -37.38
CA LEU A 274 -8.20 -10.78 -37.14
C LEU A 274 -7.49 -11.79 -38.05
N LEU A 275 -8.02 -13.02 -38.22
CA LEU A 275 -7.44 -14.01 -39.14
C LEU A 275 -7.59 -13.64 -40.62
N LYS A 276 -8.49 -12.73 -40.99
CA LYS A 276 -8.59 -12.19 -42.36
C LYS A 276 -7.53 -11.12 -42.67
N GLN A 277 -6.94 -10.48 -41.65
CA GLN A 277 -5.96 -9.42 -41.85
C GLN A 277 -4.72 -9.88 -42.65
N SER A 278 -4.27 -9.04 -43.58
CA SER A 278 -3.12 -9.31 -44.45
C SER A 278 -1.78 -9.38 -43.69
N TRP A 279 -1.66 -8.64 -42.59
CA TRP A 279 -0.42 -8.58 -41.79
C TRP A 279 -0.21 -9.80 -40.89
N VAL A 280 -1.26 -10.57 -40.58
CA VAL A 280 -1.17 -11.74 -39.70
C VAL A 280 -0.56 -12.90 -40.48
N LYS A 281 0.76 -13.05 -40.42
CA LYS A 281 1.52 -14.09 -41.14
C LYS A 281 1.18 -15.50 -40.64
N TYR A 282 1.51 -16.53 -41.44
CA TYR A 282 1.16 -17.94 -41.19
C TYR A 282 1.42 -18.40 -39.75
N GLY A 283 2.64 -18.21 -39.21
CA GLY A 283 2.97 -18.59 -37.83
C GLY A 283 2.16 -17.85 -36.76
N THR A 284 1.76 -16.60 -37.02
CA THR A 284 0.85 -15.85 -36.14
C THR A 284 -0.58 -16.40 -36.23
N LYS A 285 -1.06 -16.77 -37.44
CA LYS A 285 -2.37 -17.44 -37.60
C LYS A 285 -2.41 -18.78 -36.88
N LEU A 286 -1.34 -19.58 -36.98
CA LEU A 286 -1.22 -20.85 -36.28
C LEU A 286 -1.26 -20.67 -34.76
N LYS A 287 -0.44 -19.77 -34.20
CA LYS A 287 -0.43 -19.52 -32.76
C LYS A 287 -1.74 -18.94 -32.22
N ILE A 288 -2.44 -18.10 -32.99
CA ILE A 288 -3.78 -17.60 -32.60
C ILE A 288 -4.82 -18.74 -32.61
N LYS A 289 -4.75 -19.68 -33.57
CA LYS A 289 -5.59 -20.89 -33.60
C LYS A 289 -5.33 -21.78 -32.39
N GLU A 290 -4.07 -22.16 -32.15
CA GLU A 290 -3.67 -22.98 -31.00
C GLU A 290 -4.15 -22.38 -29.66
N ILE A 291 -4.02 -21.05 -29.51
CA ILE A 291 -4.47 -20.32 -28.32
C ILE A 291 -6.01 -20.31 -28.20
N ARG A 292 -6.74 -20.16 -29.30
CA ARG A 292 -8.21 -20.29 -29.30
C ARG A 292 -8.64 -21.71 -28.94
N ASP A 293 -8.06 -22.70 -29.58
CA ASP A 293 -8.45 -24.10 -29.43
C ASP A 293 -8.02 -24.64 -28.05
N LEU A 294 -7.02 -24.03 -27.40
CA LEU A 294 -6.79 -24.17 -25.95
C LEU A 294 -7.89 -23.48 -25.14
N LEU A 295 -8.07 -22.16 -25.29
CA LEU A 295 -9.00 -21.38 -24.48
C LEU A 295 -10.46 -21.83 -24.57
N MET A 296 -10.91 -22.37 -25.71
CA MET A 296 -12.27 -22.89 -25.89
C MET A 296 -12.57 -24.11 -25.00
N HIS A 297 -11.55 -24.87 -24.60
CA HIS A 297 -11.67 -25.97 -23.64
C HIS A 297 -11.59 -25.49 -22.18
N LEU A 298 -11.14 -24.26 -21.94
CA LEU A 298 -10.91 -23.71 -20.60
C LEU A 298 -12.09 -22.84 -20.11
N PRO A 299 -12.24 -22.66 -18.78
CA PRO A 299 -13.18 -21.69 -18.21
C PRO A 299 -12.99 -20.28 -18.78
N ARG A 300 -14.07 -19.50 -18.98
CA ARG A 300 -14.00 -18.12 -19.53
C ARG A 300 -13.14 -17.16 -18.70
N SER A 301 -12.84 -17.48 -17.44
CA SER A 301 -11.91 -16.75 -16.55
C SER A 301 -10.43 -16.94 -16.90
N SER A 302 -10.11 -17.92 -17.75
CA SER A 302 -8.75 -18.25 -18.16
C SER A 302 -8.28 -17.32 -19.28
N SER A 303 -7.01 -16.96 -19.27
CA SER A 303 -6.41 -16.09 -20.29
C SER A 303 -5.00 -16.55 -20.66
N VAL A 304 -4.63 -16.33 -21.91
CA VAL A 304 -3.27 -16.56 -22.42
C VAL A 304 -2.58 -15.21 -22.62
N ALA A 305 -1.37 -15.02 -22.11
CA ALA A 305 -0.57 -13.83 -22.38
C ALA A 305 0.73 -14.16 -23.12
N ILE A 306 1.14 -13.28 -24.03
CA ILE A 306 2.42 -13.36 -24.75
C ILE A 306 3.22 -12.10 -24.41
N ILE A 307 4.33 -12.25 -23.69
CA ILE A 307 5.02 -11.15 -23.01
C ILE A 307 6.54 -11.35 -22.92
N ASP A 308 7.27 -10.31 -22.53
CA ASP A 308 8.69 -10.38 -22.20
C ASP A 308 8.89 -10.82 -20.73
N VAL A 309 10.09 -11.28 -20.37
CA VAL A 309 10.41 -11.70 -19.00
C VAL A 309 10.27 -10.56 -17.98
N ASN A 310 10.56 -9.31 -18.37
CA ASN A 310 10.44 -8.15 -17.50
C ASN A 310 8.97 -7.78 -17.23
N ASP A 311 8.09 -8.07 -18.19
CA ASP A 311 6.65 -7.81 -18.13
C ASP A 311 5.87 -8.87 -17.31
N LEU A 312 6.49 -10.01 -17.00
CA LEU A 312 5.86 -11.18 -16.36
C LEU A 312 5.11 -10.84 -15.05
N GLN A 313 5.64 -9.94 -14.25
CA GLN A 313 5.00 -9.54 -13.00
C GLN A 313 3.77 -8.68 -13.25
N LYS A 314 3.86 -7.71 -14.17
CA LYS A 314 2.74 -6.82 -14.49
C LYS A 314 1.58 -7.58 -15.14
N GLU A 315 1.85 -8.49 -16.07
CA GLU A 315 0.81 -9.20 -16.83
C GLU A 315 0.05 -10.27 -16.03
N LEU A 316 0.71 -10.94 -15.07
CA LEU A 316 0.07 -11.97 -14.24
C LEU A 316 -1.05 -11.41 -13.35
N PHE A 317 -0.92 -10.16 -12.91
CA PHE A 317 -1.83 -9.55 -11.94
C PHE A 317 -2.58 -8.31 -12.43
N THR A 318 -2.21 -7.74 -13.57
CA THR A 318 -2.92 -6.58 -14.17
C THR A 318 -3.43 -6.93 -15.56
N ASP A 319 -4.67 -6.52 -15.85
CA ASP A 319 -5.18 -6.53 -17.23
C ASP A 319 -4.86 -5.21 -17.97
N SER A 320 -4.13 -4.30 -17.32
CA SER A 320 -3.45 -3.14 -17.93
C SER A 320 -2.42 -3.55 -18.98
N GLY A 321 -1.86 -4.77 -18.82
CA GLY A 321 -0.99 -5.44 -19.77
C GLY A 321 0.40 -4.80 -19.95
N ALA A 322 1.30 -5.55 -20.55
CA ALA A 322 2.47 -5.01 -21.24
C ALA A 322 2.84 -5.79 -22.50
N GLY A 323 2.39 -7.04 -22.66
CA GLY A 323 2.47 -7.74 -23.95
C GLY A 323 1.13 -7.81 -24.69
N THR A 324 0.73 -9.02 -25.08
CA THR A 324 -0.57 -9.30 -25.72
C THR A 324 -1.37 -10.29 -24.87
N LEU A 325 -2.50 -9.83 -24.32
CA LEU A 325 -3.47 -10.65 -23.59
C LEU A 325 -4.53 -11.22 -24.54
N ILE A 326 -4.71 -12.53 -24.56
CA ILE A 326 -5.67 -13.23 -25.41
C ILE A 326 -6.63 -14.00 -24.52
N ARG A 327 -7.93 -13.84 -24.77
CA ARG A 327 -9.00 -14.44 -23.97
C ARG A 327 -10.22 -14.69 -24.84
N ARG A 328 -11.15 -15.52 -24.36
CA ARG A 328 -12.48 -15.65 -25.00
C ARG A 328 -13.22 -14.30 -24.98
N GLY A 329 -13.26 -13.66 -23.82
CA GLY A 329 -14.10 -12.49 -23.59
C GLY A 329 -15.58 -12.89 -23.64
N TYR A 330 -16.40 -12.00 -24.15
CA TYR A 330 -17.81 -12.21 -24.50
C TYR A 330 -18.11 -11.40 -25.76
N LYS A 331 -19.10 -11.84 -26.55
CA LYS A 331 -19.63 -11.01 -27.63
C LYS A 331 -20.33 -9.78 -27.08
N LEU A 332 -20.18 -8.66 -27.79
CA LEU A 332 -20.93 -7.45 -27.49
C LEU A 332 -22.26 -7.46 -28.25
N PHE A 333 -23.32 -6.98 -27.63
CA PHE A 333 -24.60 -6.72 -28.30
C PHE A 333 -24.86 -5.22 -28.40
N THR A 334 -25.61 -4.83 -29.43
CA THR A 334 -26.28 -3.51 -29.51
C THR A 334 -27.79 -3.71 -29.60
N ARG A 335 -28.56 -3.02 -28.75
CA ARG A 335 -30.04 -3.02 -28.74
C ARG A 335 -30.59 -1.60 -28.92
N SER A 336 -31.77 -1.49 -29.53
CA SER A 336 -32.50 -0.22 -29.71
C SER A 336 -33.98 -0.30 -29.32
N SER A 337 -34.51 -1.51 -29.05
CA SER A 337 -35.78 -1.72 -28.33
C SER A 337 -35.53 -2.41 -26.99
N LEU A 338 -36.51 -2.32 -26.09
CA LEU A 338 -36.57 -3.19 -24.90
C LEU A 338 -36.85 -4.65 -25.27
N ASP A 339 -37.56 -4.90 -26.37
CA ASP A 339 -37.89 -6.26 -26.83
C ASP A 339 -36.64 -7.04 -27.30
N ASP A 340 -35.58 -6.33 -27.70
CA ASP A 340 -34.30 -6.94 -28.09
C ASP A 340 -33.59 -7.64 -26.91
N PHE A 341 -33.98 -7.33 -25.67
CA PHE A 341 -33.42 -7.91 -24.45
C PHE A 341 -34.10 -9.25 -24.12
N GLN A 342 -33.62 -10.30 -24.77
CA GLN A 342 -34.05 -11.69 -24.63
C GLN A 342 -34.06 -12.24 -23.18
N GLN A 343 -33.43 -11.55 -22.21
CA GLN A 343 -33.41 -11.91 -20.79
C GLN A 343 -33.74 -10.68 -19.91
N PRO A 344 -35.04 -10.35 -19.72
CA PRO A 344 -35.46 -9.15 -18.99
C PRO A 344 -34.97 -9.09 -17.53
N ASP A 345 -34.77 -10.22 -16.88
CA ASP A 345 -34.32 -10.27 -15.48
C ASP A 345 -32.83 -9.97 -15.32
N LEU A 346 -31.98 -10.29 -16.31
CA LEU A 346 -30.60 -9.79 -16.32
C LEU A 346 -30.56 -8.27 -16.53
N LEU A 347 -31.43 -7.72 -17.40
CA LEU A 347 -31.55 -6.27 -17.57
C LEU A 347 -31.97 -5.58 -16.25
N ARG A 348 -32.95 -6.15 -15.53
CA ARG A 348 -33.34 -5.67 -14.19
C ARG A 348 -32.18 -5.76 -13.18
N ALA A 349 -31.45 -6.88 -13.16
CA ALA A 349 -30.31 -7.08 -12.28
C ALA A 349 -29.13 -6.13 -12.57
N ALA A 350 -28.90 -5.80 -13.85
CA ALA A 350 -27.91 -4.80 -14.25
C ALA A 350 -28.35 -3.38 -13.86
N LEU A 351 -29.61 -3.00 -14.08
CA LEU A 351 -30.17 -1.71 -13.68
C LEU A 351 -30.17 -1.49 -12.15
N ASN A 352 -30.39 -2.55 -11.36
CA ASN A 352 -30.28 -2.50 -9.90
C ASN A 352 -28.86 -2.17 -9.37
N ARG A 353 -27.83 -2.08 -10.23
CA ARG A 353 -26.48 -1.61 -9.84
C ARG A 353 -26.38 -0.07 -9.81
N ASP A 354 -27.37 0.65 -10.33
CA ASP A 354 -27.40 2.11 -10.33
C ASP A 354 -27.70 2.68 -8.91
N PRO A 355 -26.98 3.72 -8.43
CA PRO A 355 -27.22 4.33 -7.11
C PRO A 355 -28.59 5.01 -6.92
N GLU A 356 -29.19 5.59 -7.95
CA GLU A 356 -30.54 6.18 -7.85
C GLU A 356 -31.61 5.07 -7.84
N ILE A 357 -31.34 3.93 -8.46
CA ILE A 357 -32.25 2.77 -8.45
C ILE A 357 -32.14 1.96 -7.15
N SER A 358 -30.93 1.61 -6.73
CA SER A 358 -30.68 0.83 -5.51
C SER A 358 -31.03 1.58 -4.21
N SER A 359 -30.96 2.91 -4.21
CA SER A 359 -31.47 3.75 -3.11
C SER A 359 -33.00 3.88 -3.09
N GLY A 360 -33.71 3.36 -4.09
CA GLY A 360 -35.16 3.48 -4.24
C GLY A 360 -35.62 4.85 -4.76
N SER A 361 -34.70 5.74 -5.14
CA SER A 361 -34.99 7.08 -5.66
C SER A 361 -35.66 7.05 -7.04
N THR A 362 -35.53 5.95 -7.79
CA THR A 362 -36.30 5.64 -9.00
C THR A 362 -36.43 4.13 -9.16
N SER A 363 -37.64 3.59 -9.38
CA SER A 363 -37.80 2.14 -9.59
C SER A 363 -37.36 1.72 -10.99
N VAL A 364 -36.84 0.49 -11.14
CA VAL A 364 -36.50 -0.10 -12.45
C VAL A 364 -37.68 -0.02 -13.43
N ALA A 365 -38.90 -0.27 -12.97
CA ALA A 365 -40.11 -0.16 -13.79
C ALA A 365 -40.38 1.26 -14.28
N SER A 366 -40.15 2.29 -13.45
CA SER A 366 -40.25 3.68 -13.84
C SER A 366 -39.16 4.09 -14.84
N TYR A 367 -37.93 3.60 -14.64
CA TYR A 367 -36.81 3.85 -15.56
C TYR A 367 -37.05 3.20 -16.93
N LEU A 368 -37.45 1.92 -16.97
CA LEU A 368 -37.74 1.21 -18.21
C LEU A 368 -38.88 1.87 -19.00
N LYS A 369 -39.97 2.28 -18.32
CA LYS A 369 -41.07 3.01 -18.97
C LYS A 369 -40.64 4.37 -19.54
N SER A 370 -39.69 5.06 -18.88
CA SER A 370 -39.08 6.29 -19.42
C SER A 370 -38.09 6.03 -20.55
N LEU A 371 -37.53 4.82 -20.64
CA LEU A 371 -36.60 4.41 -21.70
C LEU A 371 -37.36 4.01 -22.97
N GLU A 372 -38.46 3.28 -22.81
CA GLU A 372 -39.43 2.92 -23.86
C GLU A 372 -39.96 4.14 -24.63
N SER A 373 -40.17 5.27 -23.94
CA SER A 373 -40.60 6.54 -24.54
C SER A 373 -39.44 7.43 -25.05
N SER A 374 -38.25 6.88 -25.29
CA SER A 374 -37.06 7.63 -25.72
C SER A 374 -36.27 6.89 -26.81
N GLN A 375 -35.62 7.61 -27.72
CA GLN A 375 -34.65 6.99 -28.63
C GLN A 375 -33.36 6.71 -27.86
N PHE A 376 -32.98 5.43 -27.82
CA PHE A 376 -31.78 4.97 -27.13
C PHE A 376 -31.06 3.89 -27.93
N LYS A 377 -29.78 3.73 -27.61
CA LYS A 377 -28.99 2.57 -28.03
C LYS A 377 -28.21 2.05 -26.83
N ALA A 378 -28.45 0.78 -26.53
CA ALA A 378 -27.82 0.08 -25.42
C ALA A 378 -26.74 -0.88 -25.90
N TYR A 379 -25.65 -0.95 -25.15
CA TYR A 379 -24.50 -1.80 -25.40
C TYR A 379 -24.26 -2.65 -24.16
N GLY A 380 -24.00 -3.93 -24.32
CA GLY A 380 -23.63 -4.80 -23.22
C GLY A 380 -22.93 -6.06 -23.70
N ASP A 381 -22.37 -6.81 -22.75
CA ASP A 381 -21.86 -8.15 -22.97
C ASP A 381 -22.93 -9.21 -22.68
N GLU A 382 -22.77 -10.41 -23.22
CA GLU A 382 -23.69 -11.56 -23.05
C GLU A 382 -24.24 -11.78 -21.61
N PRO A 383 -23.42 -11.76 -20.53
CA PRO A 383 -23.91 -11.91 -19.14
C PRO A 383 -24.45 -10.61 -18.51
N LEU A 384 -24.47 -9.49 -19.24
CA LEU A 384 -24.77 -8.14 -18.72
C LEU A 384 -23.88 -7.78 -17.52
N ASP A 385 -22.59 -8.09 -17.58
CA ASP A 385 -21.59 -7.66 -16.59
C ASP A 385 -21.27 -6.16 -16.75
N VAL A 386 -21.43 -5.61 -17.95
CA VAL A 386 -21.45 -4.17 -18.24
C VAL A 386 -22.64 -3.80 -19.11
N LEU A 387 -23.38 -2.76 -18.72
CA LEU A 387 -24.49 -2.20 -19.49
C LEU A 387 -24.31 -0.69 -19.66
N ALA A 388 -24.10 -0.24 -20.91
CA ALA A 388 -24.14 1.16 -21.30
C ALA A 388 -25.46 1.48 -22.02
N ILE A 389 -26.12 2.58 -21.67
CA ILE A 389 -27.33 3.07 -22.36
C ILE A 389 -27.08 4.52 -22.77
N VAL A 390 -26.96 4.75 -24.08
CA VAL A 390 -26.91 6.09 -24.66
C VAL A 390 -28.33 6.48 -25.05
N LYS A 391 -28.79 7.65 -24.60
CA LYS A 391 -30.01 8.31 -25.06
C LYS A 391 -29.65 9.42 -26.03
N GLU A 392 -30.40 9.51 -27.12
CA GLU A 392 -30.25 10.60 -28.07
C GLU A 392 -31.12 11.77 -27.59
N ASP A 393 -30.46 12.88 -27.24
CA ASP A 393 -31.09 14.06 -26.66
C ASP A 393 -31.21 15.19 -27.70
N SER A 394 -32.36 15.83 -27.67
CA SER A 394 -32.72 17.04 -28.41
C SER A 394 -31.79 18.24 -28.19
N THR A 395 -30.94 18.22 -27.16
CA THR A 395 -29.91 19.23 -26.91
C THR A 395 -28.68 19.13 -27.82
N GLY A 396 -28.56 18.06 -28.62
CA GLY A 396 -27.58 17.98 -29.73
C GLY A 396 -26.20 17.38 -29.40
N VAL A 397 -26.01 16.82 -28.20
CA VAL A 397 -24.91 15.88 -27.89
C VAL A 397 -25.51 14.68 -27.13
N PRO A 398 -25.43 13.44 -27.65
CA PRO A 398 -26.00 12.26 -27.01
C PRO A 398 -25.48 12.04 -25.59
N LYS A 399 -26.36 11.53 -24.71
CA LYS A 399 -26.06 11.32 -23.29
C LYS A 399 -25.94 9.84 -22.97
N LEU A 400 -24.78 9.40 -22.48
CA LEU A 400 -24.65 8.13 -21.79
C LEU A 400 -25.35 8.24 -20.43
N ASP A 401 -26.60 7.78 -20.38
CA ASP A 401 -27.52 7.98 -19.25
C ASP A 401 -27.35 6.93 -18.15
N LYS A 402 -26.78 5.76 -18.50
CA LYS A 402 -26.39 4.68 -17.59
C LYS A 402 -25.09 4.03 -18.10
N PHE A 403 -24.13 3.78 -17.21
CA PHE A 403 -22.94 2.99 -17.47
C PHE A 403 -22.68 2.08 -16.26
N LEU A 404 -23.33 0.92 -16.26
CA LEU A 404 -23.49 0.06 -15.09
C LEU A 404 -22.63 -1.19 -15.22
N ALA A 405 -21.42 -1.12 -14.66
CA ALA A 405 -20.48 -2.22 -14.64
C ALA A 405 -20.45 -2.93 -13.28
N SER A 406 -20.51 -4.25 -13.30
CA SER A 406 -20.25 -5.09 -12.12
C SER A 406 -18.77 -5.01 -11.73
N LYS A 407 -18.43 -5.54 -10.54
CA LYS A 407 -17.02 -5.68 -10.15
C LYS A 407 -16.23 -6.59 -11.10
N ALA A 408 -16.86 -7.60 -11.70
CA ALA A 408 -16.22 -8.44 -12.71
C ALA A 408 -16.06 -7.70 -14.05
N GLY A 409 -17.09 -6.97 -14.50
CA GLY A 409 -17.02 -6.13 -15.70
C GLY A 409 -15.91 -5.06 -15.64
N TRP A 410 -15.78 -4.36 -14.50
CA TRP A 410 -14.67 -3.44 -14.22
C TRP A 410 -13.31 -4.16 -14.18
N LEU A 411 -13.15 -5.19 -13.33
CA LEU A 411 -11.86 -5.87 -13.18
C LEU A 411 -11.37 -6.46 -14.52
N ASN A 412 -12.27 -7.01 -15.33
CA ASN A 412 -11.95 -7.69 -16.59
C ASN A 412 -11.88 -6.75 -17.82
N ASN A 413 -11.74 -5.41 -17.70
CA ASN A 413 -11.70 -4.47 -18.85
C ASN A 413 -12.94 -4.52 -19.78
N VAL A 414 -14.08 -5.09 -19.38
CA VAL A 414 -15.28 -5.14 -20.24
C VAL A 414 -15.84 -3.72 -20.45
N THR A 415 -15.63 -2.84 -19.47
CA THR A 415 -15.87 -1.40 -19.56
C THR A 415 -15.17 -0.74 -20.74
N ASP A 416 -13.92 -1.12 -21.02
CA ASP A 416 -13.11 -0.54 -22.08
C ASP A 416 -13.53 -1.06 -23.45
N ASN A 417 -13.90 -2.35 -23.54
CA ASN A 417 -14.53 -2.91 -24.74
C ASN A 417 -15.85 -2.17 -25.07
N ILE A 418 -16.77 -2.06 -24.10
CA ILE A 418 -18.07 -1.40 -24.27
C ILE A 418 -17.92 0.08 -24.62
N PHE A 419 -17.05 0.81 -23.93
CA PHE A 419 -16.84 2.24 -24.21
C PHE A 419 -16.18 2.48 -25.57
N THR A 420 -15.35 1.54 -26.06
CA THR A 420 -14.80 1.57 -27.41
C THR A 420 -15.89 1.34 -28.47
N ALA A 421 -16.82 0.41 -28.23
CA ALA A 421 -17.99 0.22 -29.10
C ALA A 421 -18.91 1.46 -29.11
N VAL A 422 -19.17 2.07 -27.94
CA VAL A 422 -19.89 3.34 -27.82
C VAL A 422 -19.18 4.46 -28.61
N LYS A 423 -17.85 4.61 -28.47
CA LYS A 423 -17.08 5.68 -29.13
C LYS A 423 -16.92 5.50 -30.65
N LYS A 424 -17.06 4.27 -31.15
CA LYS A 424 -17.14 3.98 -32.60
C LYS A 424 -18.42 4.53 -33.23
N ASP A 425 -19.53 4.41 -32.52
CA ASP A 425 -20.87 4.76 -33.02
C ASP A 425 -21.29 6.19 -32.64
N TYR A 426 -20.79 6.71 -31.52
CA TYR A 426 -21.02 8.08 -31.03
C TYR A 426 -19.68 8.84 -30.94
N PRO A 427 -19.31 9.63 -31.96
CA PRO A 427 -18.04 10.38 -31.98
C PRO A 427 -18.01 11.57 -31.02
N ALA A 428 -19.19 12.04 -30.57
CA ALA A 428 -19.36 13.04 -29.52
C ALA A 428 -20.34 12.50 -28.47
N LEU A 429 -20.03 12.69 -27.18
CA LEU A 429 -20.81 12.12 -26.07
C LEU A 429 -20.65 12.94 -24.79
N GLN A 430 -21.72 13.05 -23.99
CA GLN A 430 -21.71 13.60 -22.63
C GLN A 430 -22.17 12.54 -21.60
N TRP A 431 -21.67 12.63 -20.36
CA TRP A 431 -22.12 11.80 -19.24
C TRP A 431 -21.90 12.48 -17.88
N THR A 432 -22.50 11.93 -16.83
CA THR A 432 -22.42 12.45 -15.46
C THR A 432 -22.05 11.34 -14.49
N VAL A 433 -21.15 11.64 -13.56
CA VAL A 433 -20.65 10.72 -12.51
C VAL A 433 -20.74 11.43 -11.16
N GLN A 434 -20.92 10.71 -10.05
CA GLN A 434 -20.78 11.31 -8.72
C GLN A 434 -19.29 11.53 -8.40
N GLU A 435 -18.97 12.59 -7.64
CA GLU A 435 -17.59 12.99 -7.32
C GLU A 435 -16.88 11.99 -6.37
N ASP A 436 -17.63 11.07 -5.76
CA ASP A 436 -17.15 9.96 -4.93
C ASP A 436 -17.07 8.60 -5.66
N ASP A 437 -17.39 8.52 -6.96
CA ASP A 437 -17.32 7.26 -7.72
C ASP A 437 -15.87 6.72 -7.74
N PRO A 438 -15.62 5.47 -7.31
CA PRO A 438 -14.27 4.91 -7.18
C PRO A 438 -13.53 4.74 -8.52
N ASN A 439 -14.21 4.91 -9.65
CA ASN A 439 -13.69 4.80 -11.02
C ASN A 439 -13.58 6.18 -11.72
N THR A 440 -13.80 7.30 -11.02
CA THR A 440 -13.72 8.67 -11.58
C THR A 440 -12.44 8.91 -12.40
N ALA A 441 -11.30 8.36 -11.98
CA ALA A 441 -10.04 8.44 -12.71
C ALA A 441 -10.06 7.76 -14.10
N TRP A 442 -10.84 6.68 -14.27
CA TRP A 442 -11.04 6.03 -15.56
C TRP A 442 -11.90 6.90 -16.47
N PHE A 443 -13.01 7.46 -15.97
CA PHE A 443 -13.85 8.39 -16.74
C PHE A 443 -13.06 9.63 -17.19
N PHE A 444 -12.23 10.20 -16.32
CA PHE A 444 -11.32 11.30 -16.67
C PHE A 444 -10.35 10.91 -17.80
N ALA A 445 -9.84 9.68 -17.81
CA ALA A 445 -8.97 9.17 -18.88
C ALA A 445 -9.69 8.80 -20.19
N LYS A 446 -11.03 8.91 -20.26
CA LYS A 446 -11.84 8.72 -21.48
C LYS A 446 -12.45 10.02 -22.03
N ALA A 447 -12.34 11.12 -21.29
CA ALA A 447 -12.93 12.41 -21.61
C ALA A 447 -11.91 13.39 -22.18
N ASP A 448 -12.38 14.31 -23.02
CA ASP A 448 -11.58 15.46 -23.49
C ASP A 448 -11.77 16.68 -22.56
N GLY A 449 -12.83 16.70 -21.75
CA GLY A 449 -13.10 17.75 -20.76
C GLY A 449 -14.06 17.32 -19.64
N SER A 450 -14.06 18.09 -18.55
CA SER A 450 -14.90 17.85 -17.37
C SER A 450 -15.27 19.12 -16.60
N PHE A 451 -16.37 19.08 -15.85
CA PHE A 451 -16.85 20.18 -15.00
C PHE A 451 -17.57 19.63 -13.75
N SER A 452 -17.13 20.01 -12.54
CA SER A 452 -17.74 19.58 -11.27
C SER A 452 -18.66 20.64 -10.67
N LYS A 453 -19.81 20.22 -10.13
CA LYS A 453 -20.72 21.05 -9.32
C LYS A 453 -21.50 20.18 -8.33
N ASN A 454 -21.55 20.61 -7.07
CA ASN A 454 -22.34 20.00 -5.98
C ASN A 454 -22.19 18.46 -5.84
N GLY A 455 -20.97 17.92 -5.94
CA GLY A 455 -20.73 16.48 -5.81
C GLY A 455 -21.02 15.66 -7.07
N GLN A 456 -21.24 16.30 -8.23
CA GLN A 456 -21.39 15.63 -9.53
C GLN A 456 -20.44 16.23 -10.56
N ILE A 457 -19.88 15.36 -11.40
CA ILE A 457 -18.96 15.71 -12.48
C ILE A 457 -19.61 15.40 -13.82
N LEU A 458 -19.80 16.45 -14.63
CA LEU A 458 -20.07 16.34 -16.06
C LEU A 458 -18.76 16.02 -16.80
N PHE A 459 -18.80 15.07 -17.72
CA PHE A 459 -17.71 14.71 -18.63
C PHE A 459 -18.19 14.72 -20.08
N TRP A 460 -17.28 15.00 -21.02
CA TRP A 460 -17.56 14.90 -22.46
C TRP A 460 -16.33 14.52 -23.29
N TYR A 461 -16.56 14.01 -24.50
CA TYR A 461 -15.55 13.95 -25.58
C TYR A 461 -16.17 14.36 -26.93
N GLY A 462 -15.33 14.79 -27.88
CA GLY A 462 -15.73 15.12 -29.26
C GLY A 462 -16.63 16.35 -29.40
N VAL A 463 -16.49 17.35 -28.52
CA VAL A 463 -17.29 18.58 -28.54
C VAL A 463 -16.40 19.78 -28.86
N ASP A 464 -16.20 20.01 -30.16
CA ASP A 464 -15.17 20.92 -30.69
C ASP A 464 -15.52 22.43 -30.61
N SER A 465 -16.72 22.78 -30.12
CA SER A 465 -17.26 24.14 -30.05
C SER A 465 -17.40 24.62 -28.61
N ILE A 466 -16.84 25.78 -28.31
CA ILE A 466 -16.87 26.40 -26.98
C ILE A 466 -18.30 26.81 -26.58
N GLU A 467 -19.13 27.14 -27.56
CA GLU A 467 -20.56 27.42 -27.40
C GLU A 467 -21.32 26.16 -26.96
N LYS A 468 -21.08 25.02 -27.63
CA LYS A 468 -21.68 23.74 -27.24
C LYS A 468 -21.25 23.30 -25.84
N VAL A 469 -19.97 23.43 -25.51
CA VAL A 469 -19.46 23.14 -24.15
C VAL A 469 -20.12 24.05 -23.11
N SER A 470 -20.30 25.33 -23.41
CA SER A 470 -21.00 26.27 -22.52
C SER A 470 -22.45 25.86 -22.28
N THR A 471 -23.20 25.54 -23.33
CA THR A 471 -24.59 25.04 -23.22
C THR A 471 -24.70 23.74 -22.42
N LEU A 472 -23.75 22.81 -22.58
CA LEU A 472 -23.68 21.57 -21.79
C LEU A 472 -23.48 21.87 -20.30
N VAL A 473 -22.52 22.75 -19.97
CA VAL A 473 -22.21 23.16 -18.60
C VAL A 473 -23.38 23.91 -17.96
N GLU A 474 -24.06 24.80 -18.69
CA GLU A 474 -25.25 25.51 -18.20
C GLU A 474 -26.44 24.57 -17.95
N ASN A 475 -26.73 23.67 -18.89
CA ASN A 475 -27.81 22.67 -18.74
C ASN A 475 -27.58 21.78 -17.51
N PHE A 476 -26.37 21.24 -17.35
CA PHE A 476 -25.97 20.47 -16.17
C PHE A 476 -26.08 21.32 -14.88
N ALA A 477 -25.53 22.54 -14.90
CA ALA A 477 -25.54 23.43 -13.74
C ALA A 477 -26.97 23.80 -13.29
N ASN A 478 -27.93 23.88 -14.21
CA ASN A 478 -29.34 24.11 -13.93
C ASN A 478 -30.03 22.85 -13.37
N GLN A 479 -29.84 21.68 -14.00
CA GLN A 479 -30.41 20.40 -13.53
C GLN A 479 -29.99 20.07 -12.08
N VAL A 480 -28.71 20.22 -11.76
CA VAL A 480 -28.17 19.97 -10.41
C VAL A 480 -28.72 20.95 -9.37
N SER A 481 -29.04 22.20 -9.77
CA SER A 481 -29.63 23.19 -8.87
C SER A 481 -31.11 22.89 -8.56
N ALA A 482 -31.86 22.41 -9.56
CA ALA A 482 -33.29 22.12 -9.42
C ALA A 482 -33.60 20.98 -8.42
N LYS A 483 -32.71 19.98 -8.31
CA LYS A 483 -32.83 18.90 -7.30
C LYS A 483 -32.79 19.42 -5.85
N GLN A 484 -32.22 20.60 -5.60
CA GLN A 484 -32.05 21.13 -4.23
C GLN A 484 -33.28 21.93 -3.73
N SER A 485 -34.06 22.52 -4.64
CA SER A 485 -35.25 23.35 -4.30
C SER A 485 -36.44 22.61 -3.67
N GLY A 486 -36.37 21.29 -3.53
CA GLY A 486 -37.45 20.47 -2.94
C GLY A 486 -37.47 20.42 -1.41
N VAL A 487 -36.44 20.90 -0.71
CA VAL A 487 -36.28 20.71 0.75
C VAL A 487 -36.10 22.06 1.46
N PHE A 488 -36.83 22.24 2.57
CA PHE A 488 -36.92 23.45 3.41
C PHE A 488 -37.58 24.70 2.79
N LYS A 489 -38.90 24.80 2.99
CA LYS A 489 -39.58 26.10 3.18
C LYS A 489 -39.86 26.33 4.67
N THR A 490 -39.04 27.17 5.30
CA THR A 490 -39.43 27.96 6.48
C THR A 490 -38.90 29.39 6.26
N GLY A 491 -39.73 30.40 6.53
CA GLY A 491 -39.41 31.79 6.19
C GLY A 491 -39.32 32.69 7.42
N SER A 492 -38.45 33.70 7.37
CA SER A 492 -38.56 34.86 8.26
C SER A 492 -37.91 36.12 7.67
N GLN A 493 -38.76 37.12 7.45
CA GLN A 493 -38.54 38.57 7.56
C GLN A 493 -37.27 39.22 6.97
N THR A 494 -37.53 40.11 6.01
CA THR A 494 -36.69 41.27 5.71
C THR A 494 -36.50 42.18 6.93
N ARG A 495 -35.25 42.60 7.19
CA ARG A 495 -34.95 43.88 7.87
C ARG A 495 -33.74 44.54 7.24
N SER A 496 -33.98 45.66 6.56
CA SER A 496 -32.94 46.59 6.12
C SER A 496 -32.63 47.57 7.25
N PHE A 497 -31.36 47.70 7.60
CA PHE A 497 -30.87 48.84 8.38
C PHE A 497 -29.49 49.26 7.89
N SER A 498 -29.35 50.55 7.55
CA SER A 498 -28.08 51.16 7.18
C SER A 498 -27.41 51.76 8.42
N SER A 499 -26.09 51.65 8.51
CA SER A 499 -25.28 52.61 9.24
C SER A 499 -23.88 52.73 8.66
N GLN A 500 -23.47 53.95 8.36
CA GLN A 500 -22.07 54.28 8.06
C GLN A 500 -21.37 54.67 9.36
N ARG A 501 -20.16 54.15 9.65
CA ARG A 501 -19.10 54.98 10.23
C ARG A 501 -17.69 54.38 10.19
N ARG A 502 -16.83 55.09 9.45
CA ARG A 502 -15.42 55.43 9.76
C ARG A 502 -14.53 54.39 10.45
N ILE A 503 -13.63 53.78 9.66
CA ILE A 503 -12.35 53.26 10.14
C ILE A 503 -11.40 54.44 10.46
N PRO A 504 -10.76 54.52 11.63
CA PRO A 504 -9.65 55.44 11.89
C PRO A 504 -8.33 54.87 11.35
N LYS A 505 -7.63 55.60 10.48
CA LYS A 505 -6.24 55.26 10.11
C LYS A 505 -5.26 55.71 11.19
N GLY A 506 -4.94 54.80 12.12
CA GLY A 506 -3.81 54.99 13.04
C GLY A 506 -2.48 54.63 12.36
N GLN A 507 -1.65 55.62 12.04
CA GLN A 507 -0.24 55.37 11.73
C GLN A 507 0.52 55.16 13.04
N PHE A 508 1.17 54.01 13.19
CA PHE A 508 2.24 53.83 14.18
C PHE A 508 3.46 53.21 13.51
N SER A 509 4.60 53.89 13.68
CA SER A 509 5.88 53.52 13.09
C SER A 509 6.56 52.41 13.90
N ARG A 510 7.05 51.37 13.21
CA ARG A 510 7.87 50.33 13.84
C ARG A 510 9.26 50.86 14.17
N GLN A 511 9.49 51.31 15.41
CA GLN A 511 10.84 51.41 15.95
C GLN A 511 11.40 50.02 16.23
N PHE A 512 12.31 49.54 15.37
CA PHE A 512 13.08 48.33 15.62
C PHE A 512 14.11 48.56 16.75
N LYS A 513 13.76 48.22 17.99
CA LYS A 513 14.78 47.93 19.01
C LYS A 513 15.40 46.57 18.71
N ARG A 514 16.67 46.56 18.27
CA ARG A 514 17.49 45.35 18.15
C ARG A 514 17.84 44.79 19.54
N GLY A 515 16.93 44.07 20.16
CA GLY A 515 17.27 43.09 21.19
C GLY A 515 17.81 41.83 20.53
N LEU A 516 18.90 41.26 21.07
CA LEU A 516 19.50 40.04 20.52
C LEU A 516 18.72 38.80 21.01
N ALA A 517 17.59 38.51 20.40
CA ALA A 517 16.83 37.29 20.67
C ALA A 517 17.60 36.07 20.10
N THR A 518 18.23 35.28 20.98
CA THR A 518 19.07 34.13 20.60
C THR A 518 18.28 32.83 20.40
N SER A 519 16.96 32.93 20.14
CA SER A 519 16.05 31.81 19.90
C SER A 519 14.87 32.29 19.05
N SER A 520 14.55 31.59 17.96
CA SER A 520 13.29 31.77 17.21
C SER A 520 12.13 30.94 17.77
N ASN A 521 12.42 29.91 18.59
CA ASN A 521 11.40 29.19 19.36
C ASN A 521 10.80 30.13 20.45
N PRO A 522 9.47 30.36 20.45
CA PRO A 522 8.80 31.26 21.40
C PRO A 522 8.65 30.68 22.82
N ASN A 523 8.94 29.39 23.01
CA ASN A 523 8.77 28.67 24.27
C ASN A 523 9.98 27.71 24.45
N PRO A 524 11.16 28.22 24.84
CA PRO A 524 12.38 27.40 24.93
C PRO A 524 12.38 26.47 26.17
N PRO A 525 13.07 25.30 26.11
CA PRO A 525 13.15 24.36 27.24
C PRO A 525 13.79 24.89 28.53
N LEU A 526 13.37 24.33 29.67
CA LEU A 526 13.93 24.66 30.98
C LEU A 526 15.16 23.79 31.31
N LYS A 527 16.30 24.14 30.70
CA LYS A 527 17.57 23.37 30.69
C LYS A 527 18.36 23.34 32.02
N LYS A 528 17.74 23.68 33.15
CA LYS A 528 18.26 23.52 34.52
C LYS A 528 17.11 23.44 35.51
N GLY A 529 16.98 22.33 36.22
CA GLY A 529 16.12 22.21 37.40
C GLY A 529 16.61 23.07 38.57
N THR A 530 15.69 23.49 39.44
CA THR A 530 15.98 24.16 40.72
C THR A 530 15.82 23.24 41.94
N ASN A 531 15.24 22.06 41.75
CA ASN A 531 15.09 21.01 42.76
C ASN A 531 15.97 19.80 42.41
N THR A 532 16.48 19.12 43.44
CA THR A 532 17.23 17.84 43.36
C THR A 532 16.88 16.89 44.52
N SER A 533 15.86 17.23 45.32
CA SER A 533 15.33 16.38 46.38
C SER A 533 14.65 15.15 45.77
N LYS A 534 14.69 13.99 46.43
CA LYS A 534 13.91 12.83 45.98
C LYS A 534 12.41 13.03 46.22
N ALA A 535 11.59 12.56 45.30
CA ALA A 535 10.13 12.50 45.45
C ALA A 535 9.56 11.11 45.12
N ARG A 536 8.46 10.78 45.77
CA ARG A 536 7.81 9.47 45.81
C ARG A 536 6.61 9.44 44.86
N VAL A 537 6.65 8.50 43.91
CA VAL A 537 5.61 8.32 42.89
C VAL A 537 4.74 7.12 43.23
N ALA A 538 3.43 7.33 43.30
CA ALA A 538 2.45 6.24 43.30
C ALA A 538 1.83 6.08 41.91
N LEU A 539 1.92 4.87 41.34
CA LEU A 539 1.44 4.56 40.00
C LEU A 539 0.18 3.70 40.05
N ILE A 540 -0.97 4.29 39.76
CA ILE A 540 -2.25 3.60 39.66
C ILE A 540 -2.42 3.08 38.23
N GLY A 541 -2.65 1.77 38.04
CA GLY A 541 -2.75 1.15 36.71
C GLY A 541 -1.42 0.59 36.16
N ALA A 542 -0.45 0.33 37.04
CA ALA A 542 0.95 -0.03 36.72
C ALA A 542 1.16 -1.26 35.81
N ARG A 543 0.13 -2.07 35.52
CA ARG A 543 0.22 -3.26 34.64
C ARG A 543 0.29 -2.92 33.14
N GLY A 544 -0.26 -1.79 32.71
CA GLY A 544 -0.33 -1.43 31.29
C GLY A 544 1.04 -1.17 30.66
N PHE A 545 1.15 -1.26 29.33
CA PHE A 545 2.42 -1.02 28.61
C PHE A 545 3.05 0.35 28.93
N THR A 546 2.24 1.40 29.06
CA THR A 546 2.67 2.73 29.55
C THR A 546 3.21 2.67 30.98
N GLY A 547 2.53 1.97 31.89
CA GLY A 547 2.97 1.82 33.27
C GLY A 547 4.33 1.14 33.37
N GLN A 548 4.55 0.06 32.62
CA GLN A 548 5.83 -0.66 32.57
C GLN A 548 6.98 0.20 32.02
N ASN A 549 6.73 1.01 30.98
CA ASN A 549 7.71 1.96 30.46
C ASN A 549 8.03 3.06 31.49
N LEU A 550 7.01 3.63 32.14
CA LEU A 550 7.19 4.64 33.18
C LEU A 550 7.96 4.10 34.41
N ILE A 551 7.72 2.85 34.82
CA ILE A 551 8.50 2.16 35.86
C ILE A 551 9.99 2.10 35.48
N SER A 552 10.31 1.68 34.25
CA SER A 552 11.67 1.60 33.72
C SER A 552 12.37 2.98 33.64
N MET A 553 11.61 4.04 33.35
CA MET A 553 12.11 5.41 33.34
C MET A 553 12.32 5.96 34.76
N ILE A 554 11.40 5.69 35.71
CA ILE A 554 11.55 6.09 37.12
C ILE A 554 12.71 5.34 37.79
N ASP A 555 12.99 4.08 37.44
CA ASP A 555 14.16 3.35 37.93
C ASP A 555 15.49 4.07 37.58
N LYS A 556 15.54 4.69 36.40
CA LYS A 556 16.71 5.46 35.91
C LYS A 556 16.73 6.93 36.34
N HIS A 557 15.60 7.48 36.78
CA HIS A 557 15.49 8.90 37.12
C HIS A 557 16.27 9.24 38.42
N PRO A 558 17.10 10.30 38.47
CA PRO A 558 17.94 10.58 39.65
C PRO A 558 17.15 10.98 40.91
N TYR A 559 16.00 11.64 40.75
CA TYR A 559 15.23 12.28 41.85
C TYR A 559 13.80 11.72 42.04
N LEU A 560 13.48 10.57 41.44
CA LEU A 560 12.16 9.93 41.57
C LEU A 560 12.32 8.48 42.02
N GLU A 561 11.44 8.05 42.92
CA GLU A 561 11.37 6.67 43.41
C GLU A 561 9.90 6.26 43.47
N LEU A 562 9.58 5.02 43.09
CA LEU A 562 8.25 4.47 43.32
C LEU A 562 8.05 4.23 44.82
N SER A 563 6.92 4.68 45.36
CA SER A 563 6.44 4.28 46.69
C SER A 563 5.47 3.11 46.61
N HIS A 564 4.44 3.25 45.76
CA HIS A 564 3.34 2.28 45.60
C HIS A 564 3.01 2.03 44.11
N VAL A 565 2.55 0.81 43.80
CA VAL A 565 2.06 0.46 42.45
C VAL A 565 0.76 -0.34 42.56
N SER A 566 -0.33 0.17 41.98
CA SER A 566 -1.66 -0.45 42.11
C SER A 566 -2.03 -1.28 40.89
N SER A 567 -2.38 -2.55 41.10
CA SER A 567 -2.96 -3.46 40.11
C SER A 567 -3.79 -4.57 40.76
N ARG A 568 -5.10 -4.57 40.48
CA ARG A 568 -6.06 -5.62 40.91
C ARG A 568 -5.68 -7.04 40.46
N GLU A 569 -5.05 -7.17 39.29
CA GLU A 569 -4.70 -8.48 38.70
C GLU A 569 -3.38 -9.05 39.21
N LEU A 570 -2.46 -8.19 39.67
CA LEU A 570 -1.12 -8.59 40.11
C LEU A 570 -0.93 -8.49 41.63
N GLN A 571 -1.98 -8.18 42.39
CA GLN A 571 -1.95 -7.97 43.84
C GLN A 571 -1.14 -9.06 44.56
N GLY A 572 -0.19 -8.65 45.40
CA GLY A 572 0.71 -9.55 46.15
C GLY A 572 1.94 -10.05 45.37
N GLN A 573 2.07 -9.76 44.07
CA GLN A 573 3.26 -10.11 43.29
C GLN A 573 4.34 -9.02 43.38
N LYS A 574 5.60 -9.44 43.44
CA LYS A 574 6.77 -8.54 43.41
C LYS A 574 6.88 -7.83 42.05
N LEU A 575 7.09 -6.51 42.08
CA LEU A 575 7.36 -5.69 40.90
C LEU A 575 8.68 -6.13 40.24
N LYS A 576 8.65 -6.31 38.92
CA LYS A 576 9.83 -6.63 38.09
C LYS A 576 10.25 -5.39 37.30
N GLY A 577 11.54 -5.26 37.01
CA GLY A 577 12.07 -4.12 36.23
C GLY A 577 12.26 -2.82 37.02
N TYR A 578 12.21 -2.88 38.35
CA TYR A 578 12.54 -1.79 39.26
C TYR A 578 13.54 -2.30 40.30
N ASN A 579 14.63 -1.57 40.51
CA ASN A 579 15.83 -2.06 41.19
C ASN A 579 16.17 -1.24 42.46
N LYS A 580 15.67 -0.01 42.59
CA LYS A 580 15.95 0.88 43.74
C LYS A 580 15.40 0.37 45.09
N LYS A 581 14.25 -0.31 45.08
CA LYS A 581 13.56 -0.81 46.27
C LYS A 581 12.69 -2.02 45.90
N GLU A 582 12.55 -2.96 46.83
CA GLU A 582 11.54 -4.02 46.74
C GLU A 582 10.13 -3.42 46.88
N ILE A 583 9.29 -3.66 45.87
CA ILE A 583 7.90 -3.21 45.80
C ILE A 583 7.02 -4.39 45.40
N VAL A 584 5.82 -4.43 45.94
CA VAL A 584 4.78 -5.44 45.65
C VAL A 584 3.58 -4.70 45.04
N TYR A 585 2.86 -5.34 44.12
CA TYR A 585 1.62 -4.77 43.60
C TYR A 585 0.53 -4.77 44.67
N GLU A 586 -0.08 -3.61 44.87
CA GLU A 586 -1.17 -3.36 45.80
C GLU A 586 -2.51 -3.27 45.05
N ASN A 587 -3.60 -3.24 45.81
CA ASN A 587 -4.95 -3.00 45.28
C ASN A 587 -5.55 -1.84 46.10
N LEU A 588 -5.06 -0.63 45.83
CA LEU A 588 -5.41 0.57 46.57
C LEU A 588 -6.86 0.97 46.29
N GLN A 589 -7.68 1.10 47.33
CA GLN A 589 -9.01 1.72 47.21
C GLN A 589 -8.96 3.22 47.54
N ILE A 590 -10.10 3.89 47.39
CA ILE A 590 -10.29 5.32 47.71
C ILE A 590 -9.86 5.64 49.14
N GLU A 591 -10.21 4.78 50.09
CA GLU A 591 -9.91 4.92 51.52
C GLU A 591 -8.42 4.79 51.81
N ASP A 592 -7.67 4.03 51.01
CA ASP A 592 -6.22 3.86 51.19
C ASP A 592 -5.46 5.06 50.63
N ILE A 593 -5.90 5.57 49.48
CA ILE A 593 -5.36 6.78 48.85
C ILE A 593 -5.58 8.02 49.75
N LYS A 594 -6.74 8.13 50.40
CA LYS A 594 -6.99 9.16 51.44
C LYS A 594 -6.01 9.06 52.61
N LYS A 595 -5.71 7.86 53.11
CA LYS A 595 -4.71 7.66 54.19
C LYS A 595 -3.32 8.05 53.72
N MET A 596 -2.90 7.60 52.54
CA MET A 596 -1.59 7.87 51.96
C MET A 596 -1.36 9.37 51.71
N GLU A 597 -2.35 10.09 51.18
CA GLU A 597 -2.26 11.55 51.04
C GLU A 597 -2.25 12.24 52.42
N ALA A 598 -3.08 11.80 53.38
CA ALA A 598 -3.14 12.38 54.74
C ALA A 598 -1.81 12.23 55.49
N ASN A 599 -1.18 11.06 55.35
CA ASN A 599 0.13 10.75 55.92
C ASN A 599 1.29 11.39 55.14
N ASN A 600 1.03 11.97 53.96
CA ASN A 600 2.04 12.48 53.02
C ASN A 600 3.03 11.37 52.60
N GLU A 601 2.54 10.17 52.27
CA GLU A 601 3.33 9.01 51.82
C GLU A 601 3.75 9.09 50.33
N VAL A 602 3.06 9.93 49.56
CA VAL A 602 3.23 10.16 48.12
C VAL A 602 3.49 11.64 47.90
N ASP A 603 4.26 11.98 46.86
CA ASP A 603 4.48 13.35 46.39
C ASP A 603 3.90 13.57 44.99
N VAL A 604 3.84 12.50 44.18
CA VAL A 604 3.28 12.50 42.81
C VAL A 604 2.39 11.26 42.61
N TRP A 605 1.12 11.48 42.28
CA TRP A 605 0.19 10.45 41.84
C TRP A 605 0.14 10.40 40.30
N VAL A 606 0.33 9.22 39.71
CA VAL A 606 0.16 9.00 38.27
C VAL A 606 -0.99 8.04 38.01
N MET A 607 -2.00 8.52 37.29
CA MET A 607 -3.22 7.79 36.97
C MET A 607 -3.13 7.18 35.56
N ALA A 608 -2.48 6.01 35.45
CA ALA A 608 -2.43 5.20 34.22
C ALA A 608 -3.72 4.38 34.04
N LEU A 609 -4.87 5.05 34.13
CA LEU A 609 -6.21 4.45 34.17
C LEU A 609 -6.94 4.56 32.81
N PRO A 610 -7.97 3.72 32.57
CA PRO A 610 -8.90 3.91 31.47
C PRO A 610 -9.73 5.20 31.63
N ASN A 611 -10.21 5.76 30.52
CA ASN A 611 -11.13 6.90 30.53
C ASN A 611 -12.42 6.59 31.32
N GLY A 612 -12.93 7.58 32.04
CA GLY A 612 -14.10 7.50 32.92
C GLY A 612 -13.79 6.95 34.32
N VAL A 613 -12.53 6.63 34.62
CA VAL A 613 -12.12 5.94 35.86
C VAL A 613 -11.23 6.83 36.75
N CYS A 614 -10.74 7.97 36.26
CA CYS A 614 -9.77 8.79 37.00
C CYS A 614 -10.42 9.56 38.17
N LYS A 615 -11.63 10.12 37.95
CA LYS A 615 -12.28 11.05 38.89
C LYS A 615 -12.38 10.59 40.35
N PRO A 616 -12.82 9.36 40.70
CA PRO A 616 -12.95 8.96 42.12
C PRO A 616 -11.62 8.96 42.88
N PHE A 617 -10.49 8.78 42.19
CA PHE A 617 -9.15 8.84 42.79
C PHE A 617 -8.65 10.28 42.96
N VAL A 618 -8.98 11.17 42.01
CA VAL A 618 -8.73 12.62 42.15
C VAL A 618 -9.52 13.17 43.33
N ASP A 619 -10.83 12.89 43.38
CA ASP A 619 -11.73 13.31 44.45
C ASP A 619 -11.28 12.78 45.81
N ALA A 620 -10.68 11.59 45.87
CA ALA A 620 -10.09 11.03 47.08
C ALA A 620 -8.92 11.89 47.59
N ILE A 621 -7.95 12.18 46.73
CA ILE A 621 -6.76 12.99 47.07
C ILE A 621 -7.20 14.40 47.47
N ASP A 622 -8.04 15.05 46.65
CA ASP A 622 -8.51 16.42 46.86
C ASP A 622 -9.41 16.59 48.10
N SER A 623 -10.07 15.52 48.58
CA SER A 623 -10.83 15.54 49.83
C SER A 623 -9.97 15.59 51.11
N THR A 624 -8.63 15.55 50.97
CA THR A 624 -7.69 15.42 52.08
C THR A 624 -7.08 16.77 52.47
N SER A 625 -6.99 17.07 53.77
CA SER A 625 -6.47 18.35 54.28
C SER A 625 -4.99 18.63 53.98
N SER A 626 -4.23 17.60 53.62
CA SER A 626 -2.86 17.68 53.12
C SER A 626 -2.75 17.95 51.62
N GLY A 627 -3.86 17.85 50.86
CA GLY A 627 -3.97 17.73 49.40
C GLY A 627 -3.03 18.62 48.56
N LYS A 628 -1.79 18.17 48.39
CA LYS A 628 -0.69 18.94 47.79
C LYS A 628 0.08 18.15 46.76
N SER A 629 0.01 16.81 46.80
CA SER A 629 0.66 15.94 45.84
C SER A 629 0.24 16.28 44.41
N ILE A 630 1.19 16.19 43.49
CA ILE A 630 0.95 16.46 42.06
C ILE A 630 0.18 15.28 41.48
N ILE A 631 -0.81 15.55 40.63
CA ILE A 631 -1.65 14.54 39.97
C ILE A 631 -1.42 14.62 38.46
N ILE A 632 -0.94 13.54 37.87
CA ILE A 632 -0.82 13.39 36.41
C ILE A 632 -1.88 12.39 35.93
N ASP A 633 -2.83 12.85 35.12
CA ASP A 633 -3.80 11.99 34.44
C ASP A 633 -3.26 11.56 33.06
N LEU A 634 -3.18 10.25 32.80
CA LEU A 634 -2.85 9.71 31.47
C LEU A 634 -4.10 9.42 30.62
N SER A 635 -5.28 9.41 31.23
CA SER A 635 -6.56 9.22 30.54
C SER A 635 -6.94 10.48 29.74
N ALA A 636 -8.15 10.49 29.17
CA ALA A 636 -8.71 11.67 28.51
C ALA A 636 -9.63 12.52 29.40
N ASP A 637 -9.85 12.12 30.66
CA ASP A 637 -10.89 12.64 31.54
C ASP A 637 -10.77 14.15 31.77
N PHE A 638 -9.55 14.67 31.84
CA PHE A 638 -9.27 16.09 32.12
C PHE A 638 -8.54 16.83 30.98
N ARG A 639 -8.50 16.28 29.76
CA ARG A 639 -7.85 16.93 28.59
C ARG A 639 -8.65 18.09 27.97
N PHE A 640 -9.90 18.24 28.40
CA PHE A 640 -10.87 19.22 27.91
C PHE A 640 -11.33 20.18 29.03
N ASP A 641 -10.55 20.30 30.11
CA ASP A 641 -10.89 21.22 31.20
C ASP A 641 -10.90 22.68 30.71
N THR A 642 -11.94 23.40 31.09
CA THR A 642 -12.11 24.84 30.85
C THR A 642 -12.20 25.64 32.15
N THR A 643 -12.15 24.98 33.31
CA THR A 643 -12.12 25.64 34.63
C THR A 643 -10.74 26.22 34.93
N GLY A 644 -9.67 25.61 34.40
CA GLY A 644 -8.29 25.97 34.68
C GLY A 644 -7.71 25.26 35.92
N GLU A 645 -8.42 24.29 36.50
CA GLU A 645 -7.86 23.39 37.51
C GLU A 645 -6.78 22.46 36.93
N TRP A 646 -6.94 22.07 35.66
CA TRP A 646 -6.04 21.15 34.97
C TRP A 646 -5.26 21.84 33.86
N VAL A 647 -3.93 21.66 33.87
CA VAL A 647 -3.07 22.17 32.80
C VAL A 647 -2.77 21.05 31.80
N TYR A 648 -2.99 21.32 30.51
CA TYR A 648 -2.70 20.37 29.44
C TYR A 648 -1.18 20.25 29.18
N GLY A 649 -0.64 19.08 29.50
CA GLY A 649 0.80 18.84 29.62
C GLY A 649 1.52 18.56 28.31
N LEU A 650 1.56 19.52 27.38
CA LEU A 650 2.36 19.47 26.14
C LEU A 650 3.39 20.63 26.10
N PRO A 651 4.57 20.48 26.74
CA PRO A 651 5.53 21.56 26.98
C PRO A 651 6.05 22.28 25.74
N GLU A 652 6.13 21.61 24.58
CA GLU A 652 6.63 22.21 23.35
C GLU A 652 5.66 23.26 22.76
N LEU A 653 4.37 23.18 23.12
CA LEU A 653 3.30 24.08 22.64
C LEU A 653 2.70 24.95 23.74
N ASN A 654 2.62 24.43 24.97
CA ASN A 654 2.01 25.10 26.12
C ASN A 654 3.06 25.72 27.04
N ASP A 655 2.63 26.78 27.74
CA ASP A 655 3.46 27.55 28.67
C ASP A 655 4.10 26.66 29.75
N ARG A 656 5.42 26.45 29.62
CA ARG A 656 6.23 25.64 30.54
C ARG A 656 6.16 26.14 31.99
N GLN A 657 5.94 27.43 32.24
CA GLN A 657 5.80 27.95 33.61
C GLN A 657 4.43 27.61 34.22
N LYS A 658 3.36 27.53 33.42
CA LYS A 658 2.06 27.03 33.87
C LYS A 658 2.13 25.54 34.20
N ILE A 659 2.66 24.71 33.28
CA ILE A 659 2.87 23.28 33.54
C ILE A 659 3.74 23.07 34.78
N SER A 660 4.85 23.81 34.88
CA SER A 660 5.76 23.74 36.03
C SER A 660 5.13 24.20 37.35
N SER A 661 4.02 24.95 37.33
CA SER A 661 3.34 25.44 38.53
C SER A 661 1.98 24.79 38.77
N ALA A 662 1.62 23.79 37.96
CA ALA A 662 0.36 23.06 38.05
C ALA A 662 0.45 21.92 39.08
N ARG A 663 -0.60 21.78 39.91
CA ARG A 663 -0.78 20.57 40.72
C ARG A 663 -1.48 19.45 39.95
N LYS A 664 -2.47 19.77 39.10
CA LYS A 664 -3.18 18.78 38.28
C LYS A 664 -2.79 18.97 36.81
N ILE A 665 -2.30 17.92 36.16
CA ILE A 665 -1.83 17.95 34.76
C ILE A 665 -2.51 16.82 33.98
N SER A 666 -3.19 17.17 32.89
CA SER A 666 -3.75 16.18 31.97
C SER A 666 -2.75 15.93 30.84
N ASN A 667 -2.32 14.67 30.71
CA ASN A 667 -1.31 14.29 29.74
C ASN A 667 -1.94 14.13 28.35
N PRO A 668 -1.34 14.69 27.28
CA PRO A 668 -1.75 14.49 25.89
C PRO A 668 -1.96 13.03 25.49
N GLY A 669 -2.87 12.82 24.53
CA GLY A 669 -2.99 11.56 23.80
C GLY A 669 -1.86 11.36 22.79
N CYS A 670 -1.54 10.10 22.48
CA CYS A 670 -0.38 9.76 21.66
C CYS A 670 -0.44 10.33 20.23
N TYR A 671 -1.58 10.17 19.54
CA TYR A 671 -1.82 10.83 18.24
C TYR A 671 -1.96 12.34 18.39
N ALA A 672 -2.71 12.80 19.40
CA ALA A 672 -2.91 14.22 19.63
C ALA A 672 -1.57 14.97 19.81
N THR A 673 -0.57 14.32 20.43
CA THR A 673 0.79 14.86 20.59
C THR A 673 1.48 15.07 19.23
N ALA A 674 1.52 14.06 18.36
CA ALA A 674 2.15 14.17 17.05
C ALA A 674 1.42 15.20 16.17
N ALA A 675 0.09 15.11 16.07
CA ALA A 675 -0.69 15.98 15.22
C ALA A 675 -0.64 17.45 15.64
N GLN A 676 -0.67 17.74 16.96
CA GLN A 676 -0.54 19.12 17.44
C GLN A 676 0.85 19.71 17.12
N VAL A 677 1.94 18.98 17.40
CA VAL A 677 3.30 19.45 17.10
C VAL A 677 3.53 19.56 15.59
N ALA A 678 2.88 18.70 14.79
CA ALA A 678 2.96 18.77 13.35
C ALA A 678 2.11 19.89 12.73
N ILE A 679 0.94 20.25 13.28
CA ILE A 679 0.06 21.28 12.70
C ILE A 679 0.35 22.68 13.28
N SER A 680 0.73 22.80 14.56
CA SER A 680 0.92 24.08 15.26
C SER A 680 1.75 25.13 14.49
N PRO A 681 2.90 24.80 13.85
CA PRO A 681 3.70 25.78 13.11
C PRO A 681 2.97 26.39 11.89
N LEU A 682 1.90 25.75 11.40
CA LEU A 682 1.17 26.15 10.20
C LEU A 682 -0.26 26.65 10.47
N VAL A 683 -0.73 26.75 11.72
CA VAL A 683 -2.09 27.21 12.04
C VAL A 683 -2.39 28.60 11.46
N GLU A 684 -1.47 29.57 11.60
CA GLU A 684 -1.61 30.90 10.98
C GLU A 684 -1.70 30.84 9.46
N TYR A 685 -1.05 29.86 8.84
CA TYR A 685 -0.99 29.64 7.40
C TYR A 685 -2.14 28.77 6.86
N CYS A 686 -2.91 28.06 7.70
CA CYS A 686 -3.90 27.08 7.26
C CYS A 686 -5.19 27.72 6.71
N SER A 687 -5.69 27.33 5.53
CA SER A 687 -6.89 27.91 4.89
C SER A 687 -8.18 27.11 5.06
N GLY A 688 -8.09 25.89 5.56
CA GLY A 688 -9.24 24.98 5.72
C GLY A 688 -9.03 24.01 6.86
N ILE A 689 -9.66 22.84 6.76
CA ILE A 689 -9.54 21.76 7.74
C ILE A 689 -8.32 20.90 7.39
N PRO A 690 -7.30 20.77 8.27
CA PRO A 690 -6.25 19.77 8.13
C PRO A 690 -6.83 18.35 8.20
N SER A 691 -6.34 17.46 7.34
CA SER A 691 -6.69 16.04 7.36
C SER A 691 -5.50 15.22 7.82
N VAL A 692 -5.69 14.43 8.88
CA VAL A 692 -4.68 13.61 9.56
C VAL A 692 -5.03 12.13 9.37
N PHE A 693 -4.24 11.41 8.57
CA PHE A 693 -4.30 9.95 8.51
C PHE A 693 -3.24 9.35 9.43
N GLY A 694 -3.67 8.71 10.51
CA GLY A 694 -2.76 8.18 11.54
C GLY A 694 -2.79 6.65 11.62
N VAL A 695 -1.63 6.02 11.75
CA VAL A 695 -1.49 4.58 11.99
C VAL A 695 -0.60 4.31 13.20
N SER A 696 -1.11 3.55 14.17
CA SER A 696 -0.41 3.13 15.39
C SER A 696 -0.06 1.64 15.41
N GLY A 697 0.92 1.31 16.25
CA GLY A 697 1.14 -0.06 16.68
C GLY A 697 0.09 -0.53 17.69
N TYR A 698 -0.11 -1.85 17.77
CA TYR A 698 -1.23 -2.44 18.50
C TYR A 698 -1.17 -2.31 20.02
N SER A 699 -0.02 -1.93 20.59
CA SER A 699 0.06 -1.51 21.99
C SER A 699 -0.85 -0.31 22.31
N GLY A 700 -1.21 0.50 21.31
CA GLY A 700 -2.16 1.62 21.43
C GLY A 700 -3.60 1.20 21.76
N ALA A 701 -3.98 -0.06 21.50
CA ALA A 701 -5.27 -0.62 21.93
C ALA A 701 -5.22 -1.22 23.35
N GLY A 702 -4.07 -1.13 24.05
CA GLY A 702 -3.89 -1.59 25.42
C GLY A 702 -3.77 -3.10 25.56
N THR A 703 -3.99 -3.61 26.77
CA THR A 703 -3.78 -5.03 27.15
C THR A 703 -5.05 -5.87 27.24
N LYS A 704 -6.23 -5.30 26.97
CA LYS A 704 -7.51 -6.04 26.94
C LYS A 704 -7.73 -6.62 25.53
N PRO A 705 -7.96 -7.93 25.36
CA PRO A 705 -8.13 -8.55 24.04
C PRO A 705 -9.24 -7.90 23.19
N SER A 706 -8.94 -7.68 21.92
CA SER A 706 -9.81 -7.08 20.91
C SER A 706 -9.24 -7.35 19.50
N PRO A 707 -10.02 -7.17 18.41
CA PRO A 707 -9.49 -7.18 17.04
C PRO A 707 -8.36 -6.17 16.80
N LYS A 708 -8.24 -5.13 17.64
CA LYS A 708 -7.27 -4.04 17.52
C LYS A 708 -5.94 -4.33 18.24
N ASN A 709 -5.82 -5.49 18.91
CA ASN A 709 -4.56 -6.01 19.48
C ASN A 709 -4.40 -7.54 19.35
N ASP A 710 -5.24 -8.21 18.56
CA ASP A 710 -4.99 -9.58 18.11
C ASP A 710 -4.07 -9.54 16.89
N ILE A 711 -2.85 -10.07 17.04
CA ILE A 711 -1.84 -10.12 16.00
C ILE A 711 -2.32 -10.93 14.79
N ASN A 712 -3.21 -11.92 14.97
CA ASN A 712 -3.74 -12.73 13.86
C ASN A 712 -4.77 -11.96 13.03
N VAL A 713 -5.53 -11.05 13.64
CA VAL A 713 -6.52 -10.21 12.95
C VAL A 713 -5.86 -8.98 12.33
N LEU A 714 -4.79 -8.48 12.95
CA LEU A 714 -3.94 -7.41 12.42
C LEU A 714 -2.94 -7.87 11.36
N ARG A 715 -2.67 -9.18 11.29
CA ARG A 715 -1.72 -9.75 10.34
C ARG A 715 -2.12 -9.38 8.92
N ASP A 716 -1.18 -8.78 8.21
CA ASP A 716 -1.34 -8.35 6.81
C ASP A 716 -2.58 -7.42 6.60
N ASN A 717 -3.00 -6.72 7.67
CA ASN A 717 -4.24 -5.93 7.77
C ASN A 717 -4.02 -4.54 8.42
N LEU A 718 -4.99 -3.64 8.27
CA LEU A 718 -5.01 -2.29 8.81
C LEU A 718 -6.44 -1.92 9.26
N ILE A 719 -6.66 -1.75 10.57
CA ILE A 719 -8.02 -1.64 11.14
C ILE A 719 -8.28 -0.22 11.67
N PRO A 720 -9.38 0.46 11.31
CA PRO A 720 -9.71 1.77 11.88
C PRO A 720 -10.10 1.68 13.37
N TYR A 721 -9.70 2.68 14.18
CA TYR A 721 -10.23 2.85 15.54
C TYR A 721 -11.67 3.39 15.49
N SER A 722 -11.86 4.49 14.76
CA SER A 722 -13.13 5.02 14.26
C SER A 722 -12.85 5.76 12.94
N LEU A 723 -13.89 6.14 12.20
CA LEU A 723 -13.75 6.88 10.93
C LEU A 723 -13.99 8.40 11.07
N THR A 724 -14.68 8.81 12.12
CA THR A 724 -14.92 10.20 12.56
C THR A 724 -14.94 10.24 14.10
N ASP A 725 -15.09 11.43 14.68
CA ASP A 725 -15.48 11.69 16.08
C ASP A 725 -14.53 11.09 17.14
N HIS A 726 -13.31 10.72 16.73
CA HIS A 726 -12.35 10.11 17.63
C HIS A 726 -11.95 11.10 18.73
N ILE A 727 -11.67 10.63 19.95
CA ILE A 727 -11.36 11.53 21.06
C ILE A 727 -10.16 12.44 20.77
N HIS A 728 -9.15 11.93 20.05
CA HIS A 728 -8.01 12.72 19.58
C HIS A 728 -8.38 13.79 18.52
N GLU A 729 -9.39 13.57 17.68
CA GLU A 729 -9.84 14.57 16.68
C GLU A 729 -10.33 15.84 17.40
N ARG A 730 -11.15 15.64 18.43
CA ARG A 730 -11.64 16.70 19.32
C ARG A 730 -10.51 17.32 20.15
N GLU A 731 -9.58 16.50 20.64
CA GLU A 731 -8.41 16.95 21.43
C GLU A 731 -7.52 17.90 20.60
N ILE A 732 -7.11 17.48 19.40
CA ILE A 732 -6.31 18.29 18.46
C ILE A 732 -7.07 19.57 18.11
N SER A 733 -8.36 19.46 17.77
CA SER A 733 -9.18 20.61 17.37
C SER A 733 -9.32 21.64 18.50
N SER A 734 -9.52 21.17 19.73
CA SER A 734 -9.67 22.02 20.93
C SER A 734 -8.37 22.72 21.30
N GLN A 735 -7.24 22.01 21.25
CA GLN A 735 -5.95 22.55 21.69
C GLN A 735 -5.27 23.44 20.62
N LEU A 736 -5.58 23.25 19.33
CA LEU A 736 -5.11 24.13 18.25
C LEU A 736 -6.05 25.31 17.95
N GLY A 737 -7.29 25.29 18.46
CA GLY A 737 -8.32 26.28 18.10
C GLY A 737 -8.76 26.23 16.63
N LEU A 738 -8.54 25.10 15.96
CA LEU A 738 -8.74 24.89 14.52
C LEU A 738 -9.31 23.47 14.31
N PRO A 739 -10.48 23.29 13.67
CA PRO A 739 -11.02 21.95 13.41
C PRO A 739 -10.09 21.14 12.51
N VAL A 740 -9.86 19.87 12.85
CA VAL A 740 -9.16 18.87 12.03
C VAL A 740 -10.07 17.67 11.76
N ALA A 741 -9.82 16.96 10.66
CA ALA A 741 -10.41 15.63 10.39
C ALA A 741 -9.35 14.55 10.61
N PHE A 742 -9.66 13.50 11.39
CA PHE A 742 -8.67 12.54 11.85
C PHE A 742 -9.15 11.09 11.75
N MET A 743 -8.38 10.27 11.00
CA MET A 743 -8.70 8.88 10.69
C MET A 743 -7.67 7.91 11.33
N PRO A 744 -7.81 7.54 12.61
CA PRO A 744 -6.90 6.64 13.33
C PRO A 744 -7.05 5.17 12.91
N HIS A 745 -5.92 4.49 12.70
CA HIS A 745 -5.85 3.07 12.35
C HIS A 745 -4.80 2.31 13.19
N VAL A 746 -4.90 0.98 13.24
CA VAL A 746 -3.92 0.10 13.91
C VAL A 746 -3.40 -0.96 12.94
N ALA A 747 -2.10 -1.24 13.04
CA ALA A 747 -1.38 -2.22 12.24
C ALA A 747 -0.57 -3.19 13.12
N GLN A 748 -0.04 -4.25 12.50
CA GLN A 748 0.60 -5.40 13.16
C GLN A 748 1.90 -5.15 13.95
N TRP A 749 2.51 -3.96 13.91
CA TRP A 749 3.71 -3.66 14.71
C TRP A 749 3.35 -3.31 16.16
N PHE A 750 4.25 -3.55 17.12
CA PHE A 750 3.93 -3.37 18.54
C PHE A 750 3.74 -1.90 18.96
N GLN A 751 4.73 -1.04 18.72
CA GLN A 751 4.72 0.37 19.14
C GLN A 751 5.32 1.30 18.08
N GLY A 752 4.88 2.55 18.11
CA GLY A 752 5.18 3.59 17.11
C GLY A 752 3.94 4.01 16.34
N ILE A 753 3.84 5.31 16.05
CA ILE A 753 2.81 5.96 15.22
C ILE A 753 3.48 6.61 14.02
N SER A 754 2.78 6.62 12.89
CA SER A 754 3.00 7.54 11.77
C SER A 754 1.71 8.28 11.45
N GLU A 755 1.82 9.58 11.21
CA GLU A 755 0.72 10.45 10.77
C GLU A 755 1.12 11.15 9.48
N THR A 756 0.32 10.96 8.43
CA THR A 756 0.41 11.73 7.19
C THR A 756 -0.63 12.83 7.25
N ILE A 757 -0.18 14.09 7.25
CA ILE A 757 -1.03 15.25 7.52
C ILE A 757 -1.06 16.17 6.32
N SER A 758 -2.25 16.39 5.77
CA SER A 758 -2.51 17.28 4.63
C SER A 758 -3.11 18.60 5.13
N ILE A 759 -2.42 19.70 4.90
CA ILE A 759 -2.75 21.04 5.41
C ILE A 759 -3.00 21.99 4.22
N PRO A 760 -4.25 22.47 4.02
CA PRO A 760 -4.55 23.52 3.05
C PRO A 760 -3.90 24.86 3.46
N LEU A 761 -3.33 25.62 2.52
CA LEU A 761 -2.60 26.86 2.78
C LEU A 761 -3.38 28.11 2.33
N LYS A 762 -3.28 29.21 3.11
CA LYS A 762 -3.86 30.53 2.80
C LYS A 762 -3.10 31.28 1.70
N LYS A 763 -1.84 30.92 1.47
CA LYS A 763 -0.91 31.58 0.56
C LYS A 763 0.12 30.55 0.04
N PRO A 764 0.66 30.72 -1.17
CA PRO A 764 1.80 29.96 -1.66
C PRO A 764 2.97 29.96 -0.66
N LEU A 765 3.48 28.76 -0.38
CA LEU A 765 4.75 28.50 0.32
C LEU A 765 5.50 27.42 -0.47
N THR A 766 6.83 27.45 -0.49
CA THR A 766 7.62 26.31 -0.99
C THR A 766 7.89 25.29 0.11
N SER A 767 8.25 24.05 -0.26
CA SER A 767 8.76 23.03 0.67
C SER A 767 9.92 23.53 1.54
N ARG A 768 10.73 24.47 1.04
CA ARG A 768 11.82 25.09 1.80
C ARG A 768 11.27 26.05 2.86
N ASP A 769 10.30 26.89 2.51
CA ASP A 769 9.70 27.85 3.45
C ASP A 769 8.99 27.12 4.58
N VAL A 770 8.24 26.06 4.25
CA VAL A 770 7.62 25.19 5.26
C VAL A 770 8.68 24.57 6.15
N ARG A 771 9.73 23.94 5.61
CA ARG A 771 10.79 23.33 6.44
C ARG A 771 11.44 24.35 7.38
N ASN A 772 11.74 25.57 6.90
CA ASN A 772 12.30 26.63 7.72
C ASN A 772 11.38 26.97 8.92
N ILE A 773 10.07 27.12 8.68
CA ILE A 773 9.08 27.44 9.75
C ILE A 773 9.14 26.43 10.91
N TYR A 774 9.33 25.14 10.63
CA TYR A 774 9.44 24.11 11.67
C TYR A 774 10.81 24.14 12.37
N GLN A 775 11.88 24.40 11.62
CA GLN A 775 13.23 24.52 12.19
C GLN A 775 13.36 25.73 13.12
N ASP A 776 12.70 26.85 12.80
CA ASP A 776 12.59 28.02 13.68
C ASP A 776 11.68 27.74 14.88
N ARG A 777 10.45 27.23 14.64
CA ARG A 777 9.46 27.01 15.71
C ARG A 777 9.95 26.04 16.79
N TYR A 778 10.75 25.03 16.44
CA TYR A 778 11.28 24.04 17.37
C TYR A 778 12.78 24.19 17.64
N GLN A 779 13.36 25.37 17.38
CA GLN A 779 14.76 25.63 17.66
C GLN A 779 15.10 25.34 19.14
N GLY A 780 16.08 24.44 19.36
CA GLY A 780 16.61 24.13 20.68
C GLY A 780 15.76 23.21 21.57
N GLU A 781 14.62 22.71 21.07
CA GLU A 781 13.90 21.56 21.64
C GLU A 781 14.76 20.30 21.54
N GLN A 782 14.76 19.45 22.58
CA GLN A 782 15.51 18.18 22.54
C GLN A 782 14.69 17.03 21.96
N LEU A 783 13.38 17.01 22.20
CA LEU A 783 12.51 15.88 21.85
C LEU A 783 11.81 16.03 20.49
N ILE A 784 12.09 17.09 19.72
CA ILE A 784 11.53 17.34 18.38
C ILE A 784 12.67 17.36 17.36
N THR A 785 12.56 16.57 16.29
CA THR A 785 13.54 16.52 15.19
C THR A 785 12.89 16.83 13.84
N ILE A 786 13.55 17.68 13.04
CA ILE A 786 13.06 18.13 11.71
C ILE A 786 13.88 17.51 10.57
N SER A 787 13.38 16.39 10.06
CA SER A 787 13.94 15.63 8.93
C SER A 787 13.67 16.32 7.58
N GLY A 788 14.51 16.04 6.57
CA GLY A 788 14.15 16.33 5.18
C GLY A 788 13.19 15.28 4.62
N GLU A 789 13.61 14.01 4.73
CA GLU A 789 12.88 12.84 4.25
C GLU A 789 11.70 12.46 5.15
N ALA A 790 10.84 11.56 4.66
CA ALA A 790 9.78 10.94 5.45
C ALA A 790 10.38 10.11 6.60
N PRO A 791 10.06 10.41 7.87
CA PRO A 791 10.44 9.53 8.97
C PRO A 791 9.58 8.26 8.96
N TYR A 792 10.12 7.15 9.47
CA TYR A 792 9.43 5.86 9.51
C TYR A 792 9.22 5.36 10.94
N VAL A 793 8.10 4.68 11.16
CA VAL A 793 7.72 4.04 12.44
C VAL A 793 8.86 3.20 13.03
N LYS A 794 9.55 2.42 12.19
CA LYS A 794 10.66 1.54 12.59
C LYS A 794 11.83 2.27 13.26
N ASP A 795 12.00 3.56 13.00
CA ASP A 795 13.12 4.35 13.51
C ASP A 795 12.75 5.12 14.78
N ILE A 796 11.47 5.52 14.93
CA ILE A 796 10.94 6.14 16.16
C ILE A 796 10.56 5.11 17.24
N SER A 797 10.31 3.85 16.87
CA SER A 797 9.91 2.80 17.80
C SER A 797 10.99 2.61 18.89
N GLY A 798 10.61 2.79 20.15
CA GLY A 798 11.53 2.78 21.29
C GLY A 798 12.36 4.07 21.46
N LYS A 799 11.92 5.20 20.90
CA LYS A 799 12.58 6.52 21.04
C LYS A 799 11.69 7.55 21.75
N HIS A 800 12.32 8.52 22.38
CA HIS A 800 11.69 9.46 23.34
C HIS A 800 11.20 10.78 22.72
N GLY A 801 11.16 10.90 21.39
CA GLY A 801 10.82 12.15 20.70
C GLY A 801 9.72 12.03 19.64
N VAL A 802 9.55 13.12 18.89
CA VAL A 802 8.75 13.23 17.65
C VAL A 802 9.70 13.59 16.51
N VAL A 803 9.58 12.92 15.36
CA VAL A 803 10.25 13.35 14.11
C VAL A 803 9.21 13.80 13.11
N ILE A 804 9.41 14.99 12.53
CA ILE A 804 8.59 15.54 11.45
C ILE A 804 9.45 15.70 10.20
N GLY A 805 8.93 15.33 9.04
CA GLY A 805 9.63 15.45 7.75
C GLY A 805 8.70 15.32 6.55
N ALA A 806 9.29 15.06 5.37
CA ALA A 806 8.58 14.99 4.09
C ALA A 806 7.68 16.19 3.81
N PHE A 807 8.25 17.40 3.88
CA PHE A 807 7.58 18.68 3.64
C PHE A 807 7.18 18.88 2.16
N ALA A 808 6.25 18.06 1.66
CA ALA A 808 5.88 17.98 0.25
C ALA A 808 4.76 18.98 -0.07
N VAL A 809 5.07 20.05 -0.81
CA VAL A 809 4.07 21.01 -1.30
C VAL A 809 3.62 20.64 -2.72
N ASN A 810 2.33 20.79 -3.01
CA ASN A 810 1.79 20.53 -4.35
C ASN A 810 2.16 21.62 -5.38
N ALA A 811 1.94 21.34 -6.67
CA ALA A 811 2.33 22.25 -7.76
C ALA A 811 1.64 23.64 -7.70
N LYS A 812 0.45 23.75 -7.10
CA LYS A 812 -0.27 25.01 -6.89
C LYS A 812 0.20 25.81 -5.67
N GLN A 813 0.99 25.18 -4.79
CA GLN A 813 1.42 25.72 -3.48
C GLN A 813 0.27 26.08 -2.52
N ASP A 814 -0.93 25.55 -2.77
CA ASP A 814 -2.14 25.73 -1.95
C ASP A 814 -2.34 24.58 -0.94
N ARG A 815 -1.49 23.55 -0.96
CA ARG A 815 -1.54 22.43 0.00
C ARG A 815 -0.15 21.86 0.28
N VAL A 816 0.18 21.70 1.56
CA VAL A 816 1.36 20.92 2.00
C VAL A 816 0.93 19.61 2.63
N VAL A 817 1.74 18.57 2.45
CA VAL A 817 1.70 17.33 3.21
C VAL A 817 2.97 17.27 4.07
N VAL A 818 2.84 16.82 5.31
CA VAL A 818 3.96 16.48 6.21
C VAL A 818 3.75 15.09 6.79
N VAL A 819 4.82 14.43 7.20
CA VAL A 819 4.77 13.15 7.92
C VAL A 819 5.39 13.32 9.30
N ALA A 820 4.62 13.02 10.34
CA ALA A 820 5.06 13.01 11.74
C ALA A 820 5.10 11.59 12.29
N THR A 821 6.09 11.27 13.11
CA THR A 821 6.21 9.97 13.79
C THR A 821 6.55 10.15 15.25
N ILE A 822 5.97 9.31 16.10
CA ILE A 822 6.10 9.35 17.57
C ILE A 822 6.04 7.92 18.11
N ASP A 823 6.71 7.62 19.22
CA ASP A 823 6.44 6.39 19.95
C ASP A 823 5.21 6.54 20.84
N ASN A 824 4.18 5.71 20.64
CA ASN A 824 2.90 5.83 21.33
C ASN A 824 2.91 5.43 22.82
N LEU A 825 3.98 4.77 23.29
CA LEU A 825 4.16 4.41 24.70
C LEU A 825 5.15 5.36 25.39
N LEU A 826 6.11 5.94 24.66
CA LEU A 826 7.12 6.86 25.18
C LEU A 826 6.67 8.32 25.03
N LYS A 827 7.03 9.05 23.97
CA LYS A 827 6.65 10.48 23.82
C LYS A 827 5.14 10.68 23.66
N GLY A 828 4.40 9.67 23.22
CA GLY A 828 2.94 9.67 23.22
C GLY A 828 2.29 9.33 24.58
N ALA A 829 3.06 8.96 25.61
CA ALA A 829 2.56 8.71 26.97
C ALA A 829 3.63 8.84 28.09
N SER A 830 4.45 7.81 28.32
CA SER A 830 5.32 7.70 29.52
C SER A 830 6.40 8.78 29.62
N THR A 831 6.98 9.19 28.50
CA THR A 831 7.98 10.26 28.43
C THR A 831 7.34 11.63 28.55
N GLN A 832 6.14 11.81 27.99
CA GLN A 832 5.37 13.04 28.19
C GLN A 832 5.00 13.22 29.66
N CYS A 833 4.60 12.14 30.32
CA CYS A 833 4.34 12.07 31.75
C CYS A 833 5.59 12.43 32.56
N LEU A 834 6.76 11.84 32.26
CA LEU A 834 7.99 12.18 32.98
C LEU A 834 8.41 13.65 32.76
N GLN A 835 8.33 14.18 31.54
CA GLN A 835 8.62 15.59 31.22
C GLN A 835 7.69 16.53 32.02
N ASN A 836 6.41 16.18 32.15
CA ASN A 836 5.45 16.92 32.95
C ASN A 836 5.75 16.84 34.47
N ILE A 837 6.09 15.66 34.99
CA ILE A 837 6.53 15.47 36.39
C ILE A 837 7.78 16.29 36.67
N ASN A 838 8.78 16.25 35.78
CA ASN A 838 10.03 17.00 35.92
C ASN A 838 9.78 18.51 36.02
N LEU A 839 8.97 19.06 35.11
CA LEU A 839 8.59 20.46 35.13
C LEU A 839 7.86 20.84 36.43
N ALA A 840 6.88 20.05 36.86
CA ALA A 840 6.07 20.35 38.05
C ALA A 840 6.87 20.21 39.36
N MET A 841 7.74 19.20 39.46
CA MET A 841 8.67 18.99 40.58
C MET A 841 9.88 19.94 40.58
N LYS A 842 10.01 20.80 39.56
CA LYS A 842 11.15 21.71 39.31
C LYS A 842 12.50 21.01 39.09
N TYR A 843 12.50 19.78 38.59
CA TYR A 843 13.70 19.09 38.10
C TYR A 843 14.14 19.65 36.74
N ASP A 844 15.26 19.14 36.21
CA ASP A 844 15.59 19.40 34.80
C ASP A 844 14.56 18.70 33.91
N GLU A 845 14.07 19.40 32.89
CA GLU A 845 12.98 18.95 32.03
C GLU A 845 13.22 17.54 31.45
N TYR A 846 14.47 17.20 31.15
CA TYR A 846 14.84 15.94 30.50
C TYR A 846 15.48 14.91 31.44
N ALA A 847 15.47 15.14 32.75
CA ALA A 847 15.97 14.18 33.73
C ALA A 847 15.29 12.80 33.57
N GLY A 848 16.09 11.73 33.61
CA GLY A 848 15.64 10.34 33.42
C GLY A 848 15.21 9.96 32.00
N ILE A 849 15.26 10.88 31.03
CA ILE A 849 15.04 10.57 29.61
C ILE A 849 16.40 10.21 28.98
N PRO A 850 16.58 9.03 28.33
CA PRO A 850 17.87 8.65 27.76
C PRO A 850 18.24 9.42 26.48
N ASP A 851 19.31 10.21 26.56
CA ASP A 851 19.86 11.07 25.50
C ASP A 851 20.23 10.33 24.19
N ASP A 852 20.56 9.03 24.28
CA ASP A 852 20.90 8.12 23.18
C ASP A 852 19.68 7.48 22.51
N LEU A 853 18.53 7.53 23.18
CA LEU A 853 17.23 7.13 22.67
C LEU A 853 16.38 8.33 22.21
N VAL A 854 17.03 9.48 22.01
CA VAL A 854 16.51 10.64 21.27
C VAL A 854 17.14 10.65 19.87
N ILE A 855 16.30 10.71 18.83
CA ILE A 855 16.79 10.92 17.45
C ILE A 855 17.31 12.34 17.34
N ARG A 856 18.43 12.54 16.62
CA ARG A 856 19.01 13.86 16.31
C ARG A 856 19.14 13.98 14.80
N GLY A 857 18.76 15.13 14.25
CA GLY A 857 18.75 15.43 12.81
C GLY A 857 19.98 16.19 12.31
#